data_AF-B8FEP5-F1
#
_entry.id   AF-B8FEP5-F1
#
_cell.length_a   1.000
_cell.length_b   1.000
_cell.length_c   1.000
_cell.angle_alpha   90.00
_cell.angle_beta   90.00
_cell.angle_gamma   90.00
#
_symmetry.space_group_name_H-M   'P 1'
#
loop_
_entity.id
_entity.type
_entity.pdbx_description
1 polymer ?
#
loop_
_entity_poly.entity_id
_entity_poly.type
_entity_poly.pdbx_seq_one_letter_code
_entity_poly.pdbx_strand_id
1 'polypeptide(L)'
;MKKAIVAILVLLTFLSTAHGAVIGDIDGDGQITLNEAIYALQTVAGFSGQGLTQEEQGDYQQSTDQTILYMNDPNGETAVENLLAVFDALGLIAAVESGDAYAYLANASNFSCGSVADNGANTVTFTLSGCGMVGTIVVTVSTDGQYTVFSMTFTDVNYNGCVINGAATVKVAVSGDTATIIIQSTALSVCGAALNGSITIVMDKNTGEIDTVTVANTTSFTMDDGTVVDITAEITYNPDGTIDGTATTSMDGQDYSFVINGVTVDPACGIPNSGTISINGFVMDFSNTTCDDPTVVVYIRGVPVEMNLEDALNLVLGEEAVNFLMEELASMVSGVEDMNDAVEMLNLDNAMDDSRKVLGDPDTIYNNLRTADFACGSVSVGLLARQVVFDFDPASECGVDGVITVTVTKPESAIIFEMDYDQVTVGTCTIDGQASSTLSFDSGNITYTHTSSNLTACGATLNGTFSVTVDATDGSLESASMANAVTYDTGNGQITVVSDLTRDSQGVSGNVDLTTDDGYYECTLYNIIIDWACGIPNGGILVVNGVVLDFSNTTCDNPVVTATVRGVSAQLSLEDAVNLLKAEDPATYMLNFLSGADQVTEGLEGLQEVMEQTGIQEAQEKYGFGDRKAYTVDEVLNEIATTFGCGDIAIIIGAPALSLEFDGTCGITGTLTITGTQTQDGIDWAMDFNQIVVEGCVIDGQTQSTLIFGDGAVLFQHTSSNLSLCGNELAGTFTVSVDSTTGSLNYIAVDTVAEFEYNQKSVAVDAEVFYMPGAGLSGDAILTVDEKTFDCTFDNITIDPACGIPNGGTMTINGVTLDFSATTCDDPTVAVSAGNLSTTMSIDEVINLLMMEDPINALLAAVGGDNSTQEAIAGLLDEAGLWEAEDRLRARKIAGTVSDLFDFYDGFTFACGNLQVAPVQKKITITFDGTEPCYATGEVIVEVDKPDDTFIYTLTFNNVATQACNINGQTTGSFVWGDSTVTFTHTSSNLQFCASTFNGSSAFVINTNDGSLESVTVDTDISLEMDGESVTIQAKLVYDSNGINGTADIKKGRKTYECVFENVTIDTDCGIPNGGTITVNGVEVDFSSTSCVNPYVTVTVRGRSVQMSLEDAVAMLW
;
A
#
# COMPACT_ATOMS: atom_id res chain seq x y z
N MET A 1 1.66 -22.10 -3.47
CA MET A 1 1.53 -20.98 -2.51
C MET A 1 2.08 -21.29 -1.11
N LYS A 2 1.38 -21.99 -0.19
CA LYS A 2 1.84 -22.24 1.21
C LYS A 2 3.26 -22.84 1.33
N LYS A 3 3.67 -23.71 0.40
CA LYS A 3 5.00 -24.38 0.37
C LYS A 3 6.16 -23.48 -0.10
N ALA A 4 5.91 -22.56 -1.03
CA ALA A 4 6.92 -21.62 -1.54
C ALA A 4 7.13 -20.42 -0.58
N ILE A 5 6.07 -20.01 0.11
CA ILE A 5 6.12 -19.07 1.24
C ILE A 5 7.00 -19.62 2.37
N VAL A 6 6.97 -20.94 2.62
CA VAL A 6 7.87 -21.61 3.58
C VAL A 6 9.34 -21.56 3.14
N ALA A 7 9.64 -21.73 1.85
CA ALA A 7 11.02 -21.63 1.33
C ALA A 7 11.60 -20.21 1.46
N ILE A 8 10.77 -19.18 1.25
CA ILE A 8 11.17 -17.76 1.39
C ILE A 8 11.20 -17.32 2.85
N LEU A 9 10.26 -17.77 3.69
CA LEU A 9 10.34 -17.55 5.15
C LEU A 9 11.62 -18.15 5.71
N VAL A 10 12.03 -19.34 5.24
CA VAL A 10 13.30 -19.99 5.61
C VAL A 10 14.52 -19.20 5.10
N LEU A 11 14.45 -18.58 3.92
CA LEU A 11 15.52 -17.73 3.37
C LEU A 11 15.59 -16.33 4.02
N LEU A 12 14.46 -15.70 4.32
CA LEU A 12 14.38 -14.41 5.02
C LEU A 12 14.71 -14.55 6.51
N THR A 13 14.37 -15.69 7.14
CA THR A 13 14.91 -16.05 8.47
C THR A 13 16.40 -16.43 8.42
N PHE A 14 16.94 -16.87 7.28
CA PHE A 14 18.39 -17.03 7.07
C PHE A 14 19.11 -15.66 7.02
N LEU A 15 18.43 -14.61 6.54
CA LEU A 15 19.01 -13.27 6.33
C LEU A 15 18.84 -12.33 7.55
N SER A 16 17.76 -12.46 8.32
CA SER A 16 17.39 -11.54 9.42
C SER A 16 18.10 -11.77 10.76
N THR A 17 18.83 -12.86 10.94
CA THR A 17 19.48 -13.22 12.21
C THR A 17 20.82 -12.54 12.45
N ALA A 18 21.19 -11.51 11.67
CA ALA A 18 22.52 -10.89 11.72
C ALA A 18 22.67 -9.73 12.73
N HIS A 19 21.60 -9.12 13.27
CA HIS A 19 21.73 -7.96 14.16
C HIS A 19 20.66 -7.92 15.25
N GLY A 20 21.09 -7.81 16.51
CA GLY A 20 20.20 -7.90 17.67
C GLY A 20 19.42 -6.63 18.01
N ALA A 21 18.12 -6.84 18.32
CA ALA A 21 17.14 -6.02 19.09
C ALA A 21 16.41 -4.85 18.38
N VAL A 22 15.13 -4.50 18.63
CA VAL A 22 13.84 -5.13 19.06
C VAL A 22 12.74 -4.11 18.62
N ILE A 23 11.79 -4.47 17.76
CA ILE A 23 10.37 -4.02 17.76
C ILE A 23 9.50 -5.24 17.41
N GLY A 24 8.51 -5.58 18.26
CA GLY A 24 7.66 -6.77 18.10
C GLY A 24 7.49 -7.64 19.36
N ASP A 25 7.88 -7.13 20.54
CA ASP A 25 7.70 -7.79 21.84
C ASP A 25 6.29 -7.50 22.38
N ILE A 26 5.36 -8.44 22.16
CA ILE A 26 3.93 -8.26 22.40
C ILE A 26 3.58 -8.57 23.85
N ASP A 27 4.36 -9.41 24.54
CA ASP A 27 4.16 -9.72 25.96
C ASP A 27 5.04 -8.90 26.93
N GLY A 28 5.97 -8.10 26.40
CA GLY A 28 6.71 -7.06 27.11
C GLY A 28 7.86 -7.59 27.97
N ASP A 29 8.37 -8.79 27.67
CA ASP A 29 9.42 -9.45 28.46
C ASP A 29 10.86 -9.07 28.06
N GLY A 30 11.00 -8.23 27.02
CA GLY A 30 12.26 -7.77 26.45
C GLY A 30 12.90 -8.76 25.48
N GLN A 31 12.20 -9.81 25.05
CA GLN A 31 12.62 -10.79 24.05
C GLN A 31 11.51 -10.97 23.01
N ILE A 32 11.79 -10.77 21.73
CA ILE A 32 10.85 -11.21 20.69
C ILE A 32 10.99 -12.73 20.57
N THR A 33 10.04 -13.47 21.12
CA THR A 33 9.98 -14.91 20.89
C THR A 33 9.51 -15.17 19.45
N LEU A 34 9.86 -16.34 18.90
CA LEU A 34 9.44 -16.72 17.54
C LEU A 34 7.91 -16.66 17.36
N ASN A 35 7.14 -16.88 18.43
CA ASN A 35 5.68 -16.71 18.42
C ASN A 35 5.27 -15.26 18.17
N GLU A 36 6.00 -14.29 18.71
CA GLU A 36 5.69 -12.87 18.59
C GLU A 36 6.21 -12.31 17.26
N ALA A 37 7.34 -12.81 16.75
CA ALA A 37 7.82 -12.50 15.40
C ALA A 37 6.88 -13.08 14.31
N ILE A 38 6.43 -14.33 14.48
CA ILE A 38 5.44 -14.95 13.60
C ILE A 38 4.08 -14.24 13.72
N TYR A 39 3.67 -13.84 14.92
CA TYR A 39 2.41 -13.10 15.13
C TYR A 39 2.48 -11.68 14.53
N ALA A 40 3.60 -10.97 14.66
CA ALA A 40 3.84 -9.68 14.02
C ALA A 40 3.82 -9.81 12.49
N LEU A 41 4.49 -10.83 11.93
CA LEU A 41 4.47 -11.11 10.48
C LEU A 41 3.10 -11.61 9.99
N GLN A 42 2.34 -12.36 10.78
CA GLN A 42 0.96 -12.77 10.45
C GLN A 42 -0.04 -11.61 10.56
N THR A 43 0.24 -10.64 11.43
CA THR A 43 -0.56 -9.41 11.59
C THR A 43 -0.26 -8.42 10.47
N VAL A 44 1.01 -8.31 10.06
CA VAL A 44 1.46 -7.50 8.91
C VAL A 44 1.03 -8.13 7.58
N ALA A 45 0.99 -9.46 7.46
CA ALA A 45 0.53 -10.20 6.26
C ALA A 45 -0.97 -10.62 6.31
N GLY A 46 -1.80 -9.95 7.12
CA GLY A 46 -3.26 -10.12 7.08
C GLY A 46 -3.87 -11.50 7.48
N PHE A 47 -3.10 -12.44 8.02
CA PHE A 47 -3.55 -13.82 8.29
C PHE A 47 -4.34 -14.03 9.60
N SER A 48 -4.70 -12.97 10.32
CA SER A 48 -5.37 -13.05 11.63
C SER A 48 -6.80 -13.62 11.60
N GLY A 49 -7.33 -13.99 10.42
CA GLY A 49 -8.70 -14.52 10.26
C GLY A 49 -8.87 -15.87 9.55
N GLN A 50 -7.86 -16.47 8.91
CA GLN A 50 -8.06 -17.68 8.08
C GLN A 50 -7.12 -18.85 8.39
N GLY A 51 -7.50 -19.63 9.41
CA GLY A 51 -7.43 -21.09 9.41
C GLY A 51 -6.08 -21.78 9.17
N LEU A 52 -5.14 -21.65 10.12
CA LEU A 52 -4.25 -22.76 10.48
C LEU A 52 -4.76 -23.37 11.78
N THR A 53 -4.89 -24.68 11.84
CA THR A 53 -5.27 -25.38 13.07
C THR A 53 -4.15 -25.27 14.11
N GLN A 54 -4.48 -25.33 15.40
CA GLN A 54 -3.49 -25.30 16.50
C GLN A 54 -2.46 -26.44 16.41
N GLU A 55 -2.79 -27.53 15.72
CA GLU A 55 -1.91 -28.67 15.44
C GLU A 55 -0.92 -28.31 14.31
N GLU A 56 -1.40 -27.72 13.20
CA GLU A 56 -0.54 -27.19 12.14
C GLU A 56 0.37 -26.06 12.64
N GLN A 57 -0.11 -25.16 13.52
CA GLN A 57 0.73 -24.15 14.17
C GLN A 57 1.82 -24.78 15.05
N GLY A 58 1.52 -25.88 15.75
CA GLY A 58 2.49 -26.64 16.55
C GLY A 58 3.52 -27.40 15.70
N ASP A 59 3.11 -27.90 14.54
CA ASP A 59 3.97 -28.61 13.57
C ASP A 59 4.87 -27.62 12.81
N TYR A 60 4.34 -26.46 12.41
CA TYR A 60 5.14 -25.35 11.88
C TYR A 60 6.12 -24.81 12.92
N GLN A 61 5.69 -24.64 14.18
CA GLN A 61 6.56 -24.25 15.26
C GLN A 61 7.69 -25.27 15.51
N GLN A 62 7.43 -26.57 15.44
CA GLN A 62 8.45 -27.61 15.59
C GLN A 62 9.43 -27.70 14.40
N SER A 63 8.96 -27.46 13.17
CA SER A 63 9.76 -27.41 11.93
C SER A 63 10.64 -26.15 11.85
N THR A 64 10.05 -25.00 12.19
CA THR A 64 10.75 -23.73 12.32
C THR A 64 11.71 -23.78 13.50
N ASP A 65 11.34 -24.32 14.67
CA ASP A 65 12.21 -24.52 15.85
C ASP A 65 13.44 -25.37 15.52
N GLN A 66 13.37 -26.38 14.65
CA GLN A 66 14.56 -27.17 14.26
C GLN A 66 15.50 -26.44 13.29
N THR A 67 14.96 -25.58 12.42
CA THR A 67 15.73 -24.76 11.47
C THR A 67 16.34 -23.53 12.17
N ILE A 68 15.60 -22.97 13.14
CA ILE A 68 15.98 -21.88 14.05
C ILE A 68 16.92 -22.37 15.15
N LEU A 69 16.80 -23.61 15.66
CA LEU A 69 17.81 -24.23 16.52
C LEU A 69 19.18 -24.34 15.85
N TYR A 70 19.23 -24.20 14.52
CA TYR A 70 20.45 -24.25 13.72
C TYR A 70 21.06 -22.87 13.42
N MET A 71 20.27 -21.79 13.44
CA MET A 71 20.69 -20.46 12.97
C MET A 71 20.34 -19.29 13.91
N ASN A 72 19.33 -19.46 14.77
CA ASN A 72 18.88 -18.47 15.75
C ASN A 72 19.58 -18.65 17.11
N ASP A 73 20.62 -19.48 17.16
CA ASP A 73 21.51 -19.47 18.29
C ASP A 73 22.43 -18.25 18.14
N PRO A 74 22.52 -17.31 19.10
CA PRO A 74 23.67 -16.40 19.20
C PRO A 74 25.03 -17.16 19.09
N ASN A 75 25.01 -18.50 19.18
CA ASN A 75 26.11 -19.38 18.80
C ASN A 75 26.41 -19.56 17.29
N GLY A 76 25.81 -18.90 16.30
CA GLY A 76 26.26 -19.00 14.89
C GLY A 76 27.59 -18.28 14.65
N GLU A 77 27.60 -16.97 14.89
CA GLU A 77 28.81 -16.15 14.98
C GLU A 77 29.70 -16.67 16.11
N THR A 78 29.15 -16.92 17.31
CA THR A 78 29.95 -17.48 18.41
C THR A 78 30.49 -18.89 18.09
N ALA A 79 29.88 -19.71 17.22
CA ALA A 79 30.43 -21.02 16.82
C ALA A 79 31.64 -20.86 15.91
N VAL A 80 31.57 -19.96 14.93
CA VAL A 80 32.70 -19.64 14.05
C VAL A 80 33.81 -18.97 14.87
N GLU A 81 33.49 -18.02 15.75
CA GLU A 81 34.43 -17.40 16.68
C GLU A 81 35.03 -18.40 17.67
N ASN A 82 34.24 -19.30 18.26
CA ASN A 82 34.72 -20.34 19.17
C ASN A 82 35.63 -21.33 18.43
N LEU A 83 35.29 -21.70 17.21
CA LEU A 83 36.09 -22.58 16.37
C LEU A 83 37.40 -21.89 15.94
N LEU A 84 37.36 -20.60 15.59
CA LEU A 84 38.53 -19.76 15.31
C LEU A 84 39.40 -19.57 16.55
N ALA A 85 38.82 -19.37 17.73
CA ALA A 85 39.53 -19.27 19.00
C ALA A 85 40.26 -20.58 19.34
N VAL A 86 39.65 -21.73 19.02
CA VAL A 86 40.31 -23.04 19.11
C VAL A 86 41.49 -23.12 18.12
N PHE A 87 41.35 -22.61 16.89
CA PHE A 87 42.43 -22.60 15.89
C PHE A 87 43.58 -21.65 16.25
N ASP A 88 43.26 -20.48 16.80
CA ASP A 88 44.24 -19.52 17.30
C ASP A 88 44.98 -20.08 18.52
N ALA A 89 44.28 -20.72 19.45
CA ALA A 89 44.89 -21.37 20.59
C ALA A 89 45.81 -22.55 20.20
N LEU A 90 45.54 -23.22 19.08
CA LEU A 90 46.44 -24.20 18.48
C LEU A 90 47.60 -23.54 17.71
N GLY A 91 47.48 -22.26 17.37
CA GLY A 91 48.46 -21.49 16.61
C GLY A 91 48.58 -21.93 15.17
N LEU A 92 47.47 -22.30 14.49
CA LEU A 92 47.51 -22.85 13.13
C LEU A 92 48.17 -21.90 12.12
N ILE A 93 47.87 -20.61 12.17
CA ILE A 93 48.49 -19.59 11.28
C ILE A 93 50.00 -19.49 11.55
N ALA A 94 50.39 -19.38 12.82
CA ALA A 94 51.80 -19.34 13.22
C ALA A 94 52.55 -20.63 12.83
N ALA A 95 51.87 -21.77 12.84
CA ALA A 95 52.42 -23.05 12.37
C ALA A 95 52.73 -22.99 10.87
N VAL A 96 51.83 -22.46 10.04
CA VAL A 96 52.06 -22.28 8.60
C VAL A 96 53.21 -21.31 8.34
N GLU A 97 53.28 -20.18 9.05
CA GLU A 97 54.35 -19.19 8.88
C GLU A 97 55.74 -19.70 9.29
N SER A 98 55.81 -20.68 10.20
CA SER A 98 57.08 -21.28 10.62
C SER A 98 57.82 -22.02 9.49
N GLY A 99 57.12 -22.37 8.40
CA GLY A 99 57.62 -23.17 7.29
C GLY A 99 57.66 -24.68 7.54
N ASP A 100 57.40 -25.13 8.78
CA ASP A 100 57.22 -26.54 9.15
C ASP A 100 56.12 -26.66 10.22
N ALA A 101 54.87 -26.62 9.74
CA ALA A 101 53.69 -26.61 10.61
C ALA A 101 53.60 -27.81 11.56
N TYR A 102 54.09 -28.99 11.17
CA TYR A 102 54.13 -30.15 12.05
C TYR A 102 55.13 -29.93 13.19
N ALA A 103 56.36 -29.50 12.90
CA ALA A 103 57.35 -29.24 13.93
C ALA A 103 56.91 -28.14 14.90
N TYR A 104 56.19 -27.12 14.41
CA TYR A 104 55.62 -26.07 15.25
C TYR A 104 54.56 -26.62 16.21
N LEU A 105 53.59 -27.39 15.70
CA LEU A 105 52.50 -27.97 16.49
C LEU A 105 52.98 -29.05 17.48
N ALA A 106 54.00 -29.82 17.12
CA ALA A 106 54.57 -30.85 18.00
C ALA A 106 55.39 -30.27 19.18
N ASN A 107 55.74 -28.97 19.13
CA ASN A 107 56.49 -28.33 20.20
C ASN A 107 55.56 -27.87 21.33
N ALA A 108 55.58 -28.62 22.43
CA ALA A 108 54.76 -28.33 23.61
C ALA A 108 54.94 -26.91 24.20
N SER A 109 56.06 -26.20 23.92
CA SER A 109 56.22 -24.81 24.38
C SER A 109 55.33 -23.81 23.65
N ASN A 110 54.80 -24.18 22.48
CA ASN A 110 53.96 -23.32 21.64
C ASN A 110 52.47 -23.41 21.98
N PHE A 111 52.09 -24.31 22.90
CA PHE A 111 50.70 -24.54 23.29
C PHE A 111 50.51 -24.36 24.79
N SER A 112 49.82 -23.29 25.19
CA SER A 112 49.61 -22.94 26.61
C SER A 112 48.33 -23.52 27.21
N CYS A 113 47.43 -24.09 26.40
CA CYS A 113 46.07 -24.46 26.80
C CYS A 113 45.93 -25.94 27.23
N GLY A 114 47.05 -26.65 27.40
CA GLY A 114 47.06 -28.04 27.85
C GLY A 114 48.37 -28.75 27.56
N SER A 115 48.29 -30.01 27.13
CA SER A 115 49.46 -30.83 26.77
C SER A 115 49.42 -31.28 25.32
N VAL A 116 50.62 -31.42 24.74
CA VAL A 116 50.83 -31.90 23.37
C VAL A 116 51.50 -33.28 23.41
N ALA A 117 50.99 -34.23 22.63
CA ALA A 117 51.60 -35.53 22.40
C ALA A 117 51.89 -35.71 20.89
N ASP A 118 53.17 -35.92 20.56
CA ASP A 118 53.60 -36.30 19.22
C ASP A 118 53.38 -37.80 19.01
N ASN A 119 52.48 -38.14 18.08
CA ASN A 119 52.15 -39.52 17.76
C ASN A 119 52.92 -40.05 16.53
N GLY A 120 53.79 -39.23 15.93
CA GLY A 120 54.47 -39.51 14.67
C GLY A 120 53.55 -39.41 13.46
N ALA A 121 54.11 -39.65 12.25
CA ALA A 121 53.39 -39.59 10.97
C ALA A 121 52.63 -38.26 10.75
N ASN A 122 53.26 -37.14 11.10
CA ASN A 122 52.69 -35.79 11.05
C ASN A 122 51.41 -35.60 11.87
N THR A 123 51.19 -36.44 12.89
CA THR A 123 49.99 -36.42 13.74
C THR A 123 50.33 -35.97 15.16
N VAL A 124 49.58 -35.00 15.66
CA VAL A 124 49.73 -34.42 17.00
C VAL A 124 48.39 -34.51 17.73
N THR A 125 48.42 -34.92 19.00
CA THR A 125 47.24 -34.87 19.88
C THR A 125 47.39 -33.75 20.91
N PHE A 126 46.39 -32.88 20.96
CA PHE A 126 46.24 -31.85 21.96
C PHE A 126 45.21 -32.30 22.99
N THR A 127 45.60 -32.30 24.27
CA THR A 127 44.67 -32.49 25.39
C THR A 127 44.46 -31.15 26.08
N LEU A 128 43.28 -30.59 25.90
CA LEU A 128 42.87 -29.28 26.41
C LEU A 128 42.51 -29.39 27.90
N SER A 129 43.12 -28.54 28.72
CA SER A 129 42.87 -28.48 30.16
C SER A 129 43.12 -27.08 30.77
N GLY A 130 43.17 -26.05 29.92
CA GLY A 130 43.47 -24.66 30.25
C GLY A 130 42.88 -23.69 29.21
N CYS A 131 43.02 -22.37 29.42
CA CYS A 131 42.46 -21.32 28.56
C CYS A 131 40.92 -21.38 28.38
N GLY A 132 40.18 -21.93 29.35
CA GLY A 132 38.72 -22.09 29.22
C GLY A 132 38.28 -23.25 28.32
N MET A 133 39.22 -24.07 27.82
CA MET A 133 38.95 -25.23 26.96
C MET A 133 39.22 -26.57 27.66
N VAL A 134 38.36 -27.55 27.40
CA VAL A 134 38.53 -28.95 27.87
C VAL A 134 38.19 -29.89 26.72
N GLY A 135 38.95 -30.98 26.54
CA GLY A 135 38.68 -31.98 25.48
C GLY A 135 39.95 -32.46 24.78
N THR A 136 39.78 -33.17 23.66
CA THR A 136 40.91 -33.67 22.87
C THR A 136 40.77 -33.29 21.39
N ILE A 137 41.86 -32.83 20.79
CA ILE A 137 41.95 -32.57 19.35
C ILE A 137 43.09 -33.41 18.77
N VAL A 138 42.80 -34.20 17.74
CA VAL A 138 43.83 -34.91 16.96
C VAL A 138 44.01 -34.17 15.64
N VAL A 139 45.24 -33.75 15.33
CA VAL A 139 45.57 -32.98 14.13
C VAL A 139 46.58 -33.75 13.30
N THR A 140 46.26 -34.01 12.04
CA THR A 140 47.22 -34.56 11.04
C THR A 140 47.57 -33.47 10.04
N VAL A 141 48.86 -33.18 9.90
CA VAL A 141 49.37 -32.12 9.01
C VAL A 141 49.78 -32.72 7.66
N SER A 142 49.30 -32.11 6.58
CA SER A 142 49.70 -32.41 5.21
C SER A 142 49.73 -31.13 4.36
N THR A 143 50.04 -31.24 3.07
CA THR A 143 50.11 -30.10 2.15
C THR A 143 49.31 -30.40 0.88
N ASP A 144 48.53 -29.43 0.41
CA ASP A 144 47.73 -29.49 -0.81
C ASP A 144 47.97 -28.21 -1.64
N GLY A 145 48.88 -28.30 -2.61
CA GLY A 145 49.32 -27.13 -3.39
C GLY A 145 49.94 -26.04 -2.51
N GLN A 146 49.30 -24.87 -2.45
CA GLN A 146 49.71 -23.75 -1.63
C GLN A 146 49.18 -23.80 -0.19
N TYR A 147 48.28 -24.74 0.11
CA TYR A 147 47.64 -24.85 1.42
C TYR A 147 48.39 -25.85 2.31
N THR A 148 48.55 -25.48 3.58
CA THR A 148 48.81 -26.44 4.65
C THR A 148 47.47 -26.99 5.11
N VAL A 149 47.32 -28.31 5.13
CA VAL A 149 46.05 -28.98 5.43
C VAL A 149 46.15 -29.65 6.79
N PHE A 150 45.23 -29.29 7.69
CA PHE A 150 45.06 -29.85 9.03
C PHE A 150 43.79 -30.71 9.04
N SER A 151 43.95 -32.03 9.00
CA SER A 151 42.83 -32.94 9.24
C SER A 151 42.65 -33.11 10.74
N MET A 152 41.54 -32.58 11.26
CA MET A 152 41.26 -32.43 12.69
C MET A 152 40.11 -33.34 13.12
N THR A 153 40.25 -33.96 14.28
CA THR A 153 39.18 -34.70 14.96
C THR A 153 39.01 -34.14 16.36
N PHE A 154 37.82 -33.65 16.67
CA PHE A 154 37.43 -33.07 17.95
C PHE A 154 36.67 -34.11 18.76
N THR A 155 37.04 -34.26 20.02
CA THR A 155 36.36 -35.15 20.98
C THR A 155 36.13 -34.40 22.28
N ASP A 156 34.86 -34.12 22.54
CA ASP A 156 34.32 -33.40 23.69
C ASP A 156 35.05 -32.08 23.97
N VAL A 157 35.35 -31.33 22.90
CA VAL A 157 36.01 -30.03 23.02
C VAL A 157 34.98 -29.00 23.47
N ASN A 158 34.99 -28.65 24.76
CA ASN A 158 34.13 -27.64 25.34
C ASN A 158 34.88 -26.32 25.48
N TYR A 159 34.35 -25.25 24.90
CA TYR A 159 34.83 -23.87 25.06
C TYR A 159 33.63 -22.97 25.34
N ASN A 160 33.66 -22.24 26.47
CA ASN A 160 32.57 -21.35 26.90
C ASN A 160 31.15 -21.98 26.89
N GLY A 161 31.02 -23.29 27.11
CA GLY A 161 29.73 -23.99 27.10
C GLY A 161 29.35 -24.61 25.75
N CYS A 162 30.02 -24.24 24.67
CA CYS A 162 29.87 -24.84 23.35
C CYS A 162 30.69 -26.13 23.24
N VAL A 163 30.04 -27.26 22.89
CA VAL A 163 30.71 -28.54 22.65
C VAL A 163 30.96 -28.75 21.15
N ILE A 164 32.21 -29.04 20.80
CA ILE A 164 32.68 -29.32 19.44
C ILE A 164 33.07 -30.79 19.34
N ASN A 165 32.44 -31.51 18.40
CA ASN A 165 32.60 -32.94 18.20
C ASN A 165 32.61 -33.30 16.72
N GLY A 166 33.43 -34.27 16.31
CA GLY A 166 33.45 -34.75 14.93
C GLY A 166 34.75 -34.45 14.20
N ALA A 167 34.70 -34.39 12.87
CA ALA A 167 35.90 -34.24 12.04
C ALA A 167 35.76 -33.10 11.03
N ALA A 168 36.85 -32.36 10.85
CA ALA A 168 36.95 -31.29 9.85
C ALA A 168 38.33 -31.30 9.19
N THR A 169 38.39 -30.81 7.96
CA THR A 169 39.64 -30.52 7.25
C THR A 169 39.79 -29.01 7.16
N VAL A 170 40.82 -28.46 7.79
CA VAL A 170 41.13 -27.03 7.76
C VAL A 170 42.31 -26.81 6.83
N LYS A 171 42.12 -26.06 5.74
CA LYS A 171 43.19 -25.66 4.82
C LYS A 171 43.56 -24.21 5.11
N VAL A 172 44.83 -23.94 5.32
CA VAL A 172 45.34 -22.59 5.60
C VAL A 172 46.39 -22.23 4.57
N ALA A 173 46.23 -21.08 3.92
CA ALA A 173 47.24 -20.44 3.09
C ALA A 173 47.50 -19.02 3.60
N VAL A 174 48.77 -18.62 3.61
CA VAL A 174 49.19 -17.26 3.97
C VAL A 174 49.92 -16.66 2.78
N SER A 175 49.46 -15.51 2.30
CA SER A 175 50.03 -14.80 1.16
C SER A 175 50.12 -13.31 1.45
N GLY A 176 51.33 -12.80 1.68
CA GLY A 176 51.50 -11.41 2.09
C GLY A 176 50.91 -11.16 3.48
N ASP A 177 50.02 -10.18 3.57
CA ASP A 177 49.29 -9.78 4.79
C ASP A 177 47.94 -10.51 4.94
N THR A 178 47.56 -11.37 3.99
CA THR A 178 46.28 -12.09 3.99
C THR A 178 46.44 -13.54 4.40
N ALA A 179 45.53 -14.04 5.23
CA ALA A 179 45.36 -15.47 5.52
C ALA A 179 44.00 -15.95 4.99
N THR A 180 43.99 -17.09 4.31
CA THR A 180 42.78 -17.77 3.85
C THR A 180 42.64 -19.09 4.59
N ILE A 181 41.53 -19.27 5.29
CA ILE A 181 41.20 -20.47 6.07
C ILE A 181 39.96 -21.11 5.44
N ILE A 182 40.06 -22.35 5.01
CA ILE A 182 38.94 -23.13 4.47
C ILE A 182 38.67 -24.29 5.41
N ILE A 183 37.49 -24.33 6.02
CA ILE A 183 37.03 -25.40 6.91
C ILE A 183 36.06 -26.26 6.12
N GLN A 184 36.37 -27.53 5.91
CA GLN A 184 35.49 -28.49 5.23
C GLN A 184 35.06 -29.57 6.21
N SER A 185 33.76 -29.82 6.31
CA SER A 185 33.20 -30.82 7.21
C SER A 185 32.06 -31.60 6.55
N THR A 186 31.98 -32.88 6.90
CA THR A 186 30.85 -33.76 6.53
C THR A 186 30.17 -34.37 7.78
N ALA A 187 30.66 -34.05 8.98
CA ALA A 187 30.18 -34.62 10.25
C ALA A 187 30.77 -33.90 11.49
N LEU A 188 30.90 -32.58 11.45
CA LEU A 188 31.32 -31.75 12.59
C LEU A 188 30.07 -31.18 13.26
N SER A 189 29.91 -31.39 14.56
CA SER A 189 28.93 -30.71 15.40
C SER A 189 29.63 -29.62 16.20
N VAL A 190 29.16 -28.37 16.11
CA VAL A 190 29.67 -27.21 16.85
C VAL A 190 28.49 -26.61 17.60
N CYS A 191 28.59 -26.58 18.93
CA CYS A 191 27.53 -26.11 19.83
C CYS A 191 26.17 -26.83 19.67
N GLY A 192 26.13 -28.01 19.04
CA GLY A 192 24.91 -28.78 18.77
C GLY A 192 24.47 -28.77 17.30
N ALA A 193 24.92 -27.80 16.49
CA ALA A 193 24.63 -27.71 15.06
C ALA A 193 25.61 -28.54 14.23
N ALA A 194 25.15 -29.28 13.21
CA ALA A 194 26.05 -30.02 12.30
C ALA A 194 26.48 -29.18 11.08
N LEU A 195 27.78 -28.98 10.91
CA LEU A 195 28.34 -28.31 9.74
C LEU A 195 28.61 -29.34 8.64
N ASN A 196 27.81 -29.31 7.56
CA ASN A 196 27.91 -30.18 6.39
C ASN A 196 28.18 -29.38 5.11
N GLY A 197 29.37 -28.80 5.04
CA GLY A 197 29.74 -27.90 3.96
C GLY A 197 31.17 -27.37 4.10
N SER A 198 31.41 -26.24 3.45
CA SER A 198 32.67 -25.51 3.57
C SER A 198 32.47 -24.07 4.02
N ILE A 199 33.29 -23.63 4.96
CA ILE A 199 33.39 -22.23 5.37
C ILE A 199 34.75 -21.72 4.90
N THR A 200 34.77 -20.62 4.15
CA THR A 200 35.99 -19.94 3.71
C THR A 200 36.06 -18.59 4.41
N ILE A 201 37.17 -18.32 5.08
CA ILE A 201 37.42 -17.09 5.83
C ILE A 201 38.66 -16.46 5.24
N VAL A 202 38.55 -15.20 4.83
CA VAL A 202 39.68 -14.36 4.41
C VAL A 202 39.87 -13.29 5.48
N MET A 203 41.08 -13.12 5.97
CA MET A 203 41.38 -12.17 7.04
C MET A 203 42.75 -11.51 6.87
N ASP A 204 42.90 -10.29 7.39
CA ASP A 204 44.20 -9.65 7.57
C ASP A 204 44.92 -10.35 8.74
N LYS A 205 46.08 -10.93 8.45
CA LYS A 205 46.81 -11.73 9.44
C LYS A 205 47.48 -10.89 10.53
N ASN A 206 47.70 -9.60 10.28
CA ASN A 206 48.39 -8.69 11.19
C ASN A 206 47.41 -8.06 12.19
N THR A 207 46.20 -7.73 11.75
CA THR A 207 45.15 -7.14 12.59
C THR A 207 44.19 -8.18 13.16
N GLY A 208 44.03 -9.32 12.49
CA GLY A 208 43.02 -10.33 12.82
C GLY A 208 41.62 -9.97 12.31
N GLU A 209 41.49 -8.89 11.56
CA GLU A 209 40.23 -8.39 11.00
C GLU A 209 39.76 -9.29 9.85
N ILE A 210 38.49 -9.67 9.87
CA ILE A 210 37.89 -10.53 8.85
C ILE A 210 37.54 -9.67 7.63
N ASP A 211 38.04 -10.09 6.47
CA ASP A 211 37.85 -9.43 5.17
C ASP A 211 36.61 -9.99 4.45
N THR A 212 36.40 -11.31 4.48
CA THR A 212 35.15 -11.94 4.02
C THR A 212 34.92 -13.29 4.71
N VAL A 213 33.66 -13.69 4.85
CA VAL A 213 33.26 -15.05 5.22
C VAL A 213 32.31 -15.62 4.18
N THR A 214 32.68 -16.69 3.50
CA THR A 214 31.81 -17.42 2.57
C THR A 214 31.43 -18.76 3.18
N VAL A 215 30.13 -19.02 3.30
CA VAL A 215 29.57 -20.29 3.79
C VAL A 215 28.87 -20.98 2.63
N ALA A 216 29.37 -22.15 2.25
CA ALA A 216 28.70 -23.06 1.34
C ALA A 216 28.19 -24.27 2.13
N ASN A 217 26.88 -24.47 2.19
CA ASN A 217 26.25 -25.52 2.99
C ASN A 217 25.11 -26.19 2.24
N THR A 218 24.95 -27.49 2.45
CA THR A 218 23.77 -28.24 1.99
C THR A 218 23.06 -28.83 3.20
N THR A 219 21.81 -28.45 3.38
CA THR A 219 20.96 -28.92 4.48
C THR A 219 19.71 -29.57 3.92
N SER A 220 19.35 -30.72 4.46
CA SER A 220 18.12 -31.44 4.11
C SER A 220 17.27 -31.59 5.36
N PHE A 221 16.00 -31.25 5.29
CA PHE A 221 15.03 -31.54 6.35
C PHE A 221 13.77 -32.17 5.76
N THR A 222 13.02 -32.87 6.60
CA THR A 222 11.78 -33.53 6.19
C THR A 222 10.64 -32.91 6.98
N MET A 223 9.67 -32.35 6.28
CA MET A 223 8.43 -31.84 6.84
C MET A 223 7.57 -32.99 7.39
N ASP A 224 6.62 -32.68 8.27
CA ASP A 224 5.77 -33.70 8.92
C ASP A 224 4.83 -34.42 7.94
N ASP A 225 4.52 -33.82 6.79
CA ASP A 225 3.80 -34.46 5.68
C ASP A 225 4.67 -35.45 4.86
N GLY A 226 5.96 -35.56 5.21
CA GLY A 226 6.93 -36.40 4.55
C GLY A 226 7.65 -35.74 3.37
N THR A 227 7.35 -34.49 3.04
CA THR A 227 8.07 -33.71 2.02
C THR A 227 9.50 -33.46 2.47
N VAL A 228 10.47 -33.79 1.61
CA VAL A 228 11.88 -33.48 1.85
C VAL A 228 12.21 -32.15 1.19
N VAL A 229 12.84 -31.25 1.95
CA VAL A 229 13.35 -29.97 1.48
C VAL A 229 14.85 -30.01 1.51
N ASP A 230 15.47 -29.81 0.34
CA ASP A 230 16.92 -29.73 0.20
C ASP A 230 17.31 -28.28 -0.10
N ILE A 231 18.10 -27.67 0.77
CA ILE A 231 18.63 -26.31 0.59
C ILE A 231 20.13 -26.41 0.36
N THR A 232 20.60 -25.89 -0.76
CA THR A 232 22.03 -25.68 -1.02
C THR A 232 22.28 -24.19 -1.16
N ALA A 233 23.11 -23.62 -0.29
CA ALA A 233 23.39 -22.19 -0.30
C ALA A 233 24.90 -21.94 -0.31
N GLU A 234 25.33 -20.91 -1.03
CA GLU A 234 26.67 -20.33 -1.00
C GLU A 234 26.53 -18.82 -0.77
N ILE A 235 26.72 -18.39 0.48
CA ILE A 235 26.50 -17.02 0.94
C ILE A 235 27.82 -16.42 1.42
N THR A 236 28.10 -15.19 1.03
CA THR A 236 29.26 -14.39 1.44
C THR A 236 28.80 -13.19 2.25
N TYR A 237 29.42 -13.02 3.42
CA TYR A 237 29.27 -11.86 4.29
C TYR A 237 30.48 -10.95 4.10
N ASN A 238 30.21 -9.69 3.79
CA ASN A 238 31.21 -8.66 3.58
C ASN A 238 31.38 -7.75 4.83
N PRO A 239 32.51 -7.04 4.97
CA PRO A 239 32.79 -6.20 6.14
C PRO A 239 31.87 -4.98 6.28
N ASP A 240 31.23 -4.57 5.19
CA ASP A 240 30.28 -3.46 5.16
C ASP A 240 28.87 -3.86 5.62
N GLY A 241 28.68 -5.10 6.07
CA GLY A 241 27.39 -5.63 6.52
C GLY A 241 26.49 -6.16 5.40
N THR A 242 26.98 -6.16 4.15
CA THR A 242 26.24 -6.71 3.01
C THR A 242 26.37 -8.23 2.89
N ILE A 243 25.33 -8.82 2.33
CA ILE A 243 25.21 -10.25 2.05
C ILE A 243 25.10 -10.44 0.54
N ASP A 244 25.95 -11.30 0.00
CA ASP A 244 25.93 -11.73 -1.40
C ASP A 244 25.81 -13.26 -1.47
N GLY A 245 25.25 -13.82 -2.53
CA GLY A 245 25.34 -15.26 -2.75
C GLY A 245 24.26 -15.86 -3.62
N THR A 246 24.23 -17.18 -3.64
CA THR A 246 23.18 -17.94 -4.31
C THR A 246 22.65 -19.03 -3.39
N ALA A 247 21.38 -19.36 -3.56
CA ALA A 247 20.79 -20.53 -2.92
C ALA A 247 19.89 -21.26 -3.90
N THR A 248 19.79 -22.57 -3.75
CA THR A 248 18.81 -23.40 -4.42
C THR A 248 18.04 -24.18 -3.38
N THR A 249 16.72 -24.11 -3.44
CA THR A 249 15.82 -24.88 -2.59
C THR A 249 15.03 -25.83 -3.47
N SER A 250 15.12 -27.14 -3.21
CA SER A 250 14.33 -28.17 -3.86
C SER A 250 13.24 -28.65 -2.91
N MET A 251 11.98 -28.60 -3.34
CA MET A 251 10.83 -29.05 -2.57
C MET A 251 9.84 -29.76 -3.49
N ASP A 252 9.48 -31.01 -3.16
CA ASP A 252 8.56 -31.85 -3.97
C ASP A 252 8.93 -31.96 -5.47
N GLY A 253 10.22 -31.80 -5.80
CA GLY A 253 10.73 -31.85 -7.18
C GLY A 253 10.65 -30.53 -7.96
N GLN A 254 10.24 -29.43 -7.32
CA GLN A 254 10.43 -28.08 -7.85
C GLN A 254 11.67 -27.43 -7.23
N ASP A 255 12.49 -26.83 -8.08
CA ASP A 255 13.70 -26.11 -7.67
C ASP A 255 13.46 -24.59 -7.76
N TYR A 256 13.77 -23.89 -6.68
CA TYR A 256 13.76 -22.44 -6.60
C TYR A 256 15.21 -21.94 -6.52
N SER A 257 15.62 -21.11 -7.48
CA SER A 257 16.96 -20.51 -7.51
C SER A 257 16.90 -19.07 -7.01
N PHE A 258 17.78 -18.76 -6.06
CA PHE A 258 17.93 -17.48 -5.41
C PHE A 258 19.29 -16.88 -5.75
N VAL A 259 19.31 -15.59 -6.08
CA VAL A 259 20.54 -14.79 -6.22
C VAL A 259 20.40 -13.56 -5.34
N ILE A 260 21.35 -13.35 -4.42
CA ILE A 260 21.34 -12.27 -3.44
C ILE A 260 22.53 -11.37 -3.77
N ASN A 261 22.28 -10.07 -3.95
CA ASN A 261 23.35 -9.10 -4.24
C ASN A 261 23.24 -7.87 -3.34
N GLY A 262 24.27 -7.65 -2.53
CA GLY A 262 24.49 -6.44 -1.74
C GLY A 262 23.40 -6.20 -0.69
N VAL A 263 22.77 -7.25 -0.17
CA VAL A 263 21.63 -7.11 0.74
C VAL A 263 22.08 -6.72 2.14
N THR A 264 21.52 -5.66 2.70
CA THR A 264 21.57 -5.37 4.13
C THR A 264 20.22 -5.58 4.77
N VAL A 265 20.20 -5.99 6.02
CA VAL A 265 18.96 -6.24 6.76
C VAL A 265 18.86 -5.25 7.91
N ASP A 266 17.69 -4.62 8.03
CA ASP A 266 17.41 -3.72 9.14
C ASP A 266 17.35 -4.50 10.46
N PRO A 267 18.22 -4.21 11.44
CA PRO A 267 18.21 -4.89 12.74
C PRO A 267 16.89 -4.76 13.50
N ALA A 268 16.13 -3.68 13.27
CA ALA A 268 14.95 -3.36 14.07
C ALA A 268 13.76 -4.26 13.72
N CYS A 269 13.60 -4.62 12.44
CA CYS A 269 12.46 -5.39 11.96
C CYS A 269 12.82 -6.67 11.17
N GLY A 270 14.11 -6.92 10.89
CA GLY A 270 14.54 -8.12 10.17
C GLY A 270 14.20 -8.12 8.67
N ILE A 271 13.79 -6.98 8.12
CA ILE A 271 13.46 -6.84 6.69
C ILE A 271 14.71 -6.35 5.95
N PRO A 272 15.02 -6.87 4.75
CA PRO A 272 16.05 -6.27 3.90
C PRO A 272 15.74 -4.80 3.63
N ASN A 273 16.69 -3.91 3.88
CA ASN A 273 16.56 -2.45 3.68
C ASN A 273 17.54 -1.89 2.64
N SER A 274 18.32 -2.76 2.00
CA SER A 274 19.02 -2.45 0.76
C SER A 274 19.37 -3.71 -0.03
N GLY A 275 19.81 -3.53 -1.27
CA GLY A 275 20.27 -4.61 -2.14
C GLY A 275 19.14 -5.31 -2.89
N THR A 276 19.47 -6.40 -3.59
CA THR A 276 18.51 -7.12 -4.44
C THR A 276 18.49 -8.61 -4.16
N ILE A 277 17.30 -9.21 -4.24
CA ILE A 277 17.11 -10.67 -4.22
C ILE A 277 16.38 -11.06 -5.50
N SER A 278 16.98 -11.95 -6.28
CA SER A 278 16.34 -12.56 -7.44
C SER A 278 15.84 -13.96 -7.14
N ILE A 279 14.60 -14.26 -7.50
CA ILE A 279 13.98 -15.59 -7.38
C ILE A 279 13.55 -16.02 -8.77
N ASN A 280 14.12 -17.10 -9.29
CA ASN A 280 13.81 -17.63 -10.64
C ASN A 280 13.86 -16.57 -11.76
N GLY A 281 14.68 -15.53 -11.60
CA GLY A 281 14.85 -14.44 -12.57
C GLY A 281 14.00 -13.18 -12.31
N PHE A 282 13.03 -13.21 -11.40
CA PHE A 282 12.36 -12.00 -10.90
C PHE A 282 13.28 -11.30 -9.90
N VAL A 283 13.52 -10.00 -10.03
CA VAL A 283 14.41 -9.25 -9.12
C VAL A 283 13.57 -8.37 -8.22
N MET A 284 13.74 -8.52 -6.91
CA MET A 284 13.20 -7.62 -5.89
C MET A 284 14.33 -6.72 -5.39
N ASP A 285 14.10 -5.41 -5.38
CA ASP A 285 15.04 -4.39 -4.91
C ASP A 285 14.48 -3.75 -3.63
N PHE A 286 15.31 -3.83 -2.59
CA PHE A 286 15.00 -3.42 -1.22
C PHE A 286 15.63 -2.08 -0.87
N SER A 287 16.22 -1.37 -1.83
CA SER A 287 16.96 -0.11 -1.61
C SER A 287 16.14 1.03 -1.00
N ASN A 288 14.81 0.93 -1.05
CA ASN A 288 13.88 1.92 -0.49
C ASN A 288 12.99 1.34 0.63
N THR A 289 13.20 0.09 1.03
CA THR A 289 12.34 -0.60 2.00
C THR A 289 12.65 -0.13 3.41
N THR A 290 11.61 0.25 4.16
CA THR A 290 11.72 0.63 5.58
C THR A 290 10.87 -0.28 6.46
N CYS A 291 11.12 -0.26 7.77
CA CYS A 291 10.32 -1.05 8.71
C CYS A 291 8.89 -0.51 8.86
N ASP A 292 8.68 0.80 8.69
CA ASP A 292 7.38 1.46 8.84
C ASP A 292 6.55 1.37 7.54
N ASP A 293 7.23 1.24 6.40
CA ASP A 293 6.64 1.08 5.08
C ASP A 293 7.44 0.02 4.29
N PRO A 294 7.03 -1.27 4.35
CA PRO A 294 7.73 -2.37 3.72
C PRO A 294 7.38 -2.44 2.21
N THR A 295 7.70 -1.39 1.45
CA THR A 295 7.60 -1.36 -0.01
C THR A 295 8.88 -1.84 -0.66
N VAL A 296 8.75 -2.56 -1.77
CA VAL A 296 9.85 -3.11 -2.57
C VAL A 296 9.61 -2.86 -4.04
N VAL A 297 10.71 -2.67 -4.78
CA VAL A 297 10.64 -2.50 -6.23
C VAL A 297 10.89 -3.84 -6.90
N VAL A 298 9.87 -4.40 -7.53
CA VAL A 298 9.97 -5.67 -8.28
C VAL A 298 10.20 -5.36 -9.75
N TYR A 299 11.26 -5.94 -10.33
CA TYR A 299 11.55 -5.85 -11.75
C TYR A 299 10.91 -7.00 -12.51
N ILE A 300 9.77 -6.74 -13.13
CA ILE A 300 9.08 -7.68 -14.01
C ILE A 300 9.58 -7.44 -15.43
N ARG A 301 10.35 -8.38 -15.98
CA ARG A 301 10.98 -8.25 -17.32
C ARG A 301 11.79 -6.95 -17.50
N GLY A 302 12.39 -6.46 -16.41
CA GLY A 302 13.24 -5.25 -16.40
C GLY A 302 12.51 -3.93 -16.13
N VAL A 303 11.21 -3.96 -15.85
CA VAL A 303 10.44 -2.76 -15.47
C VAL A 303 10.26 -2.70 -13.95
N PRO A 304 10.68 -1.62 -13.26
CA PRO A 304 10.49 -1.47 -11.82
C PRO A 304 9.03 -1.18 -11.49
N VAL A 305 8.44 -1.96 -10.59
CA VAL A 305 7.10 -1.73 -10.02
C VAL A 305 7.24 -1.69 -8.51
N GLU A 306 6.83 -0.57 -7.91
CA GLU A 306 6.80 -0.42 -6.45
C GLU A 306 5.50 -1.02 -5.91
N MET A 307 5.62 -1.91 -4.93
CA MET A 307 4.47 -2.55 -4.29
C MET A 307 4.84 -2.91 -2.85
N ASN A 308 3.84 -3.15 -2.00
CA ASN A 308 4.13 -3.66 -0.68
C ASN A 308 4.80 -5.04 -0.78
N LEU A 309 5.59 -5.40 0.23
CA LEU A 309 6.35 -6.64 0.26
C LEU A 309 5.44 -7.88 0.18
N GLU A 310 4.22 -7.81 0.69
CA GLU A 310 3.25 -8.89 0.63
C GLU A 310 2.81 -9.18 -0.81
N ASP A 311 2.47 -8.14 -1.57
CA ASP A 311 2.04 -8.19 -2.97
C ASP A 311 3.19 -8.56 -3.89
N ALA A 312 4.41 -8.08 -3.60
CA ALA A 312 5.63 -8.53 -4.30
C ALA A 312 5.84 -10.04 -4.14
N LEU A 313 5.68 -10.55 -2.91
CA LEU A 313 5.79 -11.97 -2.63
C LEU A 313 4.64 -12.75 -3.26
N ASN A 314 3.41 -12.26 -3.19
CA ASN A 314 2.25 -12.88 -3.81
C ASN A 314 2.35 -12.87 -5.33
N LEU A 315 2.94 -11.86 -5.95
CA LEU A 315 3.15 -11.77 -7.39
C LEU A 315 4.25 -12.72 -7.87
N VAL A 316 5.35 -12.83 -7.12
CA VAL A 316 6.45 -13.76 -7.43
C VAL A 316 6.04 -15.22 -7.15
N LEU A 317 5.00 -15.47 -6.35
CA LEU A 317 4.58 -16.80 -5.88
C LEU A 317 3.17 -17.25 -6.29
N GLY A 318 2.36 -16.34 -6.82
CA GLY A 318 0.95 -16.50 -7.15
C GLY A 318 0.75 -16.59 -8.65
N GLU A 319 1.01 -17.77 -9.20
CA GLU A 319 0.92 -18.05 -10.63
C GLU A 319 -0.49 -18.05 -11.24
N GLU A 320 -1.60 -17.82 -10.52
CA GLU A 320 -2.92 -18.31 -11.01
C GLU A 320 -4.04 -17.29 -11.38
N ALA A 321 -3.99 -16.00 -11.06
CA ALA A 321 -5.15 -15.10 -11.33
C ALA A 321 -4.89 -13.99 -12.36
N VAL A 322 -3.85 -13.17 -12.17
CA VAL A 322 -3.46 -12.12 -13.15
C VAL A 322 -2.70 -12.74 -14.33
N ASN A 323 -1.99 -13.83 -14.06
CA ASN A 323 -1.41 -14.69 -15.08
C ASN A 323 -2.47 -15.35 -15.95
N PHE A 324 -3.71 -15.62 -15.54
CA PHE A 324 -4.65 -16.30 -16.44
C PHE A 324 -4.99 -15.46 -17.70
N LEU A 325 -5.17 -14.14 -17.55
CA LEU A 325 -5.41 -13.23 -18.69
C LEU A 325 -4.12 -12.88 -19.45
N MET A 326 -2.99 -12.75 -18.75
CA MET A 326 -1.68 -12.39 -19.33
C MET A 326 -0.91 -13.59 -19.90
N GLU A 327 -1.09 -14.80 -19.36
CA GLU A 327 -0.70 -16.11 -19.91
C GLU A 327 -1.66 -16.58 -21.00
N GLU A 328 -2.91 -16.13 -21.09
CA GLU A 328 -3.67 -16.36 -22.33
C GLU A 328 -3.04 -15.58 -23.51
N LEU A 329 -2.63 -14.34 -23.28
CA LEU A 329 -1.86 -13.54 -24.25
C LEU A 329 -0.41 -14.04 -24.42
N ALA A 330 0.25 -14.50 -23.36
CA ALA A 330 1.62 -14.99 -23.40
C ALA A 330 1.75 -16.47 -23.78
N SER A 331 0.72 -17.31 -23.66
CA SER A 331 0.67 -18.69 -24.20
C SER A 331 0.34 -18.68 -25.69
N MET A 332 -0.37 -17.65 -26.18
CA MET A 332 -0.38 -17.34 -27.62
C MET A 332 1.01 -16.94 -28.11
N VAL A 333 1.82 -16.27 -27.29
CA VAL A 333 3.23 -15.98 -27.61
C VAL A 333 4.10 -17.21 -27.45
N SER A 334 3.96 -18.04 -26.41
CA SER A 334 4.75 -19.26 -26.18
C SER A 334 4.42 -20.37 -27.19
N GLY A 335 3.16 -20.56 -27.57
CA GLY A 335 2.80 -21.50 -28.64
C GLY A 335 3.27 -21.02 -30.01
N VAL A 336 3.34 -19.69 -30.23
CA VAL A 336 3.95 -19.08 -31.43
C VAL A 336 5.49 -19.12 -31.34
N GLU A 337 6.09 -18.98 -30.17
CA GLU A 337 7.53 -19.06 -29.89
C GLU A 337 8.03 -20.50 -30.00
N ASP A 338 7.31 -21.50 -29.48
CA ASP A 338 7.63 -22.93 -29.66
C ASP A 338 7.43 -23.35 -31.12
N MET A 339 6.42 -22.80 -31.80
CA MET A 339 6.30 -22.93 -33.26
C MET A 339 7.44 -22.22 -33.99
N ASN A 340 7.87 -21.05 -33.51
CA ASN A 340 8.97 -20.28 -34.08
C ASN A 340 10.30 -20.98 -33.85
N ASP A 341 10.55 -21.57 -32.68
CA ASP A 341 11.72 -22.36 -32.31
C ASP A 341 11.76 -23.67 -33.11
N ALA A 342 10.62 -24.36 -33.23
CA ALA A 342 10.49 -25.51 -34.12
C ALA A 342 10.77 -25.12 -35.58
N VAL A 343 10.42 -23.90 -36.02
CA VAL A 343 10.70 -23.34 -37.35
C VAL A 343 12.17 -22.87 -37.50
N GLU A 344 12.76 -22.29 -36.45
CA GLU A 344 14.15 -21.82 -36.39
C GLU A 344 15.11 -23.02 -36.44
N MET A 345 14.75 -24.12 -35.78
CA MET A 345 15.42 -25.42 -35.84
C MET A 345 15.37 -26.09 -37.22
N LEU A 346 14.44 -25.71 -38.11
CA LEU A 346 14.39 -26.15 -39.51
C LEU A 346 15.39 -25.40 -40.41
N ASN A 347 16.20 -24.48 -39.85
CA ASN A 347 17.19 -23.68 -40.57
C ASN A 347 16.53 -22.72 -41.60
N LEU A 348 15.25 -22.38 -41.40
CA LEU A 348 14.46 -21.49 -42.25
C LEU A 348 14.99 -20.05 -42.21
N ASP A 349 15.52 -19.59 -41.09
CA ASP A 349 16.08 -18.25 -40.91
C ASP A 349 17.28 -17.98 -41.83
N ASN A 350 18.23 -18.91 -41.91
CA ASN A 350 19.34 -18.80 -42.86
C ASN A 350 18.85 -18.83 -44.32
N ALA A 351 17.83 -19.63 -44.62
CA ALA A 351 17.23 -19.66 -45.95
C ALA A 351 16.47 -18.35 -46.28
N MET A 352 15.83 -17.72 -45.30
CA MET A 352 15.08 -16.47 -45.45
C MET A 352 15.99 -15.24 -45.48
N ASP A 353 17.08 -15.19 -44.71
CA ASP A 353 18.03 -14.07 -44.68
C ASP A 353 18.90 -14.01 -45.95
N ASP A 354 19.30 -15.18 -46.50
CA ASP A 354 19.93 -15.26 -47.83
C ASP A 354 18.94 -14.88 -48.96
N SER A 355 17.63 -15.10 -48.75
CA SER A 355 16.57 -14.75 -49.71
C SER A 355 16.11 -13.30 -49.62
N ARG A 356 16.24 -12.62 -48.46
CA ARG A 356 16.04 -11.17 -48.33
C ARG A 356 17.05 -10.39 -49.18
N LYS A 357 18.26 -10.91 -49.37
CA LYS A 357 19.32 -10.28 -50.19
C LYS A 357 19.15 -10.48 -51.70
N VAL A 358 18.37 -11.49 -52.12
CA VAL A 358 18.11 -11.81 -53.53
C VAL A 358 16.62 -12.09 -53.64
N LEU A 359 15.80 -11.14 -54.12
CA LEU A 359 14.35 -11.32 -54.38
C LEU A 359 14.00 -12.77 -54.79
N GLY A 360 13.63 -13.60 -53.80
CA GLY A 360 13.93 -15.03 -53.76
C GLY A 360 13.38 -15.83 -54.93
N ASP A 361 14.26 -16.46 -55.71
CA ASP A 361 13.88 -17.58 -56.57
C ASP A 361 13.48 -18.75 -55.66
N PRO A 362 12.26 -19.32 -55.78
CA PRO A 362 11.82 -20.44 -54.94
C PRO A 362 12.72 -21.65 -55.07
N ASP A 363 13.41 -21.79 -56.21
CA ASP A 363 14.38 -22.85 -56.38
C ASP A 363 15.58 -22.65 -55.46
N THR A 364 15.94 -21.42 -55.09
CA THR A 364 17.01 -21.15 -54.11
C THR A 364 16.55 -21.50 -52.69
N ILE A 365 15.36 -21.08 -52.28
CA ILE A 365 14.79 -21.41 -50.96
C ILE A 365 14.62 -22.92 -50.81
N TYR A 366 13.99 -23.57 -51.80
CA TYR A 366 13.83 -25.02 -51.82
C TYR A 366 15.18 -25.75 -51.82
N ASN A 367 16.18 -25.27 -52.58
CA ASN A 367 17.50 -25.90 -52.57
C ASN A 367 18.20 -25.73 -51.22
N ASN A 368 18.09 -24.57 -50.57
CA ASN A 368 18.66 -24.31 -49.25
C ASN A 368 18.03 -25.23 -48.20
N LEU A 369 16.70 -25.31 -48.15
CA LEU A 369 15.98 -26.21 -47.23
C LEU A 369 16.32 -27.68 -47.47
N ARG A 370 16.39 -28.11 -48.73
CA ARG A 370 16.78 -29.48 -49.10
C ARG A 370 18.21 -29.85 -48.66
N THR A 371 19.11 -28.88 -48.59
CA THR A 371 20.52 -29.10 -48.26
C THR A 371 20.89 -28.62 -46.86
N ALA A 372 19.91 -28.24 -46.05
CA ALA A 372 20.13 -27.80 -44.68
C ALA A 372 20.77 -28.92 -43.88
N ASP A 373 21.83 -28.58 -43.14
CA ASP A 373 22.38 -29.45 -42.11
C ASP A 373 21.41 -29.41 -40.94
N PHE A 374 20.66 -30.50 -40.74
CA PHE A 374 19.59 -30.57 -39.77
C PHE A 374 20.03 -31.45 -38.61
N ALA A 375 20.53 -30.80 -37.55
CA ALA A 375 21.11 -31.46 -36.39
C ALA A 375 20.09 -32.32 -35.60
N CYS A 376 18.80 -32.01 -35.74
CA CYS A 376 17.71 -32.63 -34.98
C CYS A 376 17.13 -33.90 -35.63
N GLY A 377 17.66 -34.34 -36.77
CA GLY A 377 17.12 -35.51 -37.45
C GLY A 377 17.61 -35.65 -38.89
N SER A 378 16.70 -35.91 -39.82
CA SER A 378 17.03 -36.03 -41.24
C SER A 378 16.14 -35.19 -42.15
N VAL A 379 16.74 -34.67 -43.23
CA VAL A 379 16.02 -33.96 -44.30
C VAL A 379 15.91 -34.87 -45.51
N SER A 380 14.70 -34.99 -46.05
CA SER A 380 14.45 -35.72 -47.29
C SER A 380 13.60 -34.90 -48.27
N VAL A 381 13.58 -35.34 -49.53
CA VAL A 381 12.77 -34.69 -50.57
C VAL A 381 11.48 -35.47 -50.74
N GLY A 382 10.35 -34.77 -50.63
CA GLY A 382 9.02 -35.35 -50.77
C GLY A 382 8.67 -35.80 -52.19
N LEU A 383 7.49 -36.40 -52.35
CA LEU A 383 7.01 -36.94 -53.63
C LEU A 383 6.49 -35.85 -54.59
N LEU A 384 6.17 -34.66 -54.06
CA LEU A 384 5.69 -33.51 -54.83
C LEU A 384 6.83 -32.55 -55.18
N ALA A 385 6.65 -31.75 -56.24
CA ALA A 385 7.65 -30.76 -56.64
C ALA A 385 7.77 -29.66 -55.57
N ARG A 386 9.00 -29.40 -55.09
CA ARG A 386 9.33 -28.40 -54.06
C ARG A 386 8.83 -28.72 -52.63
N GLN A 387 8.73 -30.01 -52.31
CA GLN A 387 8.42 -30.52 -50.98
C GLN A 387 9.68 -31.00 -50.26
N VAL A 388 9.88 -30.54 -49.02
CA VAL A 388 10.96 -30.97 -48.12
C VAL A 388 10.32 -31.60 -46.89
N VAL A 389 10.82 -32.76 -46.48
CA VAL A 389 10.32 -33.50 -45.31
C VAL A 389 11.43 -33.53 -44.27
N PHE A 390 11.14 -33.03 -43.08
CA PHE A 390 12.00 -33.06 -41.90
C PHE A 390 11.47 -34.15 -40.97
N ASP A 391 12.29 -35.14 -40.71
CA ASP A 391 12.00 -36.29 -39.85
C ASP A 391 12.87 -36.15 -38.60
N PHE A 392 12.27 -35.80 -37.47
CA PHE A 392 12.98 -35.57 -36.22
C PHE A 392 13.39 -36.89 -35.56
N ASP A 393 14.62 -36.94 -35.05
CA ASP A 393 15.09 -38.09 -34.28
C ASP A 393 14.95 -37.79 -32.78
N PRO A 394 14.07 -38.50 -32.03
CA PRO A 394 13.91 -38.28 -30.59
C PRO A 394 15.18 -38.60 -29.79
N ALA A 395 16.16 -39.29 -30.38
CA ALA A 395 17.47 -39.52 -29.78
C ALA A 395 18.49 -38.40 -30.05
N SER A 396 18.14 -37.40 -30.87
CA SER A 396 18.98 -36.22 -31.12
C SER A 396 19.02 -35.29 -29.91
N GLU A 397 20.00 -34.38 -29.88
CA GLU A 397 20.14 -33.37 -28.82
C GLU A 397 18.95 -32.40 -28.76
N CYS A 398 18.11 -32.37 -29.79
CA CYS A 398 16.96 -31.47 -29.86
C CYS A 398 15.75 -32.00 -29.07
N GLY A 399 15.69 -33.29 -28.73
CA GLY A 399 14.60 -33.85 -27.92
C GLY A 399 13.21 -33.78 -28.57
N VAL A 400 13.15 -33.66 -29.90
CA VAL A 400 11.91 -33.58 -30.69
C VAL A 400 11.67 -34.90 -31.44
N ASP A 401 10.41 -35.34 -31.53
CA ASP A 401 9.96 -36.49 -32.32
C ASP A 401 8.96 -36.04 -33.40
N GLY A 402 8.73 -36.84 -34.44
CA GLY A 402 7.69 -36.62 -35.45
C GLY A 402 8.17 -36.02 -36.78
N VAL A 403 7.24 -35.69 -37.67
CA VAL A 403 7.54 -35.30 -39.06
C VAL A 403 6.90 -33.96 -39.43
N ILE A 404 7.68 -33.06 -40.04
CA ILE A 404 7.18 -31.83 -40.66
C ILE A 404 7.41 -31.90 -42.17
N THR A 405 6.34 -31.73 -42.93
CA THR A 405 6.40 -31.61 -44.39
C THR A 405 6.17 -30.17 -44.82
N VAL A 406 7.16 -29.56 -45.46
CA VAL A 406 7.10 -28.17 -45.95
C VAL A 406 7.04 -28.17 -47.48
N THR A 407 6.01 -27.54 -48.05
CA THR A 407 5.86 -27.32 -49.49
C THR A 407 6.01 -25.84 -49.81
N VAL A 408 6.97 -25.49 -50.67
CA VAL A 408 7.26 -24.10 -51.03
C VAL A 408 6.69 -23.76 -52.41
N THR A 409 5.79 -22.78 -52.46
CA THR A 409 5.23 -22.25 -53.71
C THR A 409 5.47 -20.74 -53.85
N LYS A 410 5.45 -20.23 -55.09
CA LYS A 410 5.62 -18.79 -55.39
C LYS A 410 4.62 -18.32 -56.42
N PRO A 411 3.52 -17.69 -56.00
CA PRO A 411 2.76 -16.77 -56.85
C PRO A 411 3.60 -15.53 -57.23
N GLU A 412 3.13 -14.71 -58.18
CA GLU A 412 3.91 -13.63 -58.80
C GLU A 412 4.55 -12.62 -57.81
N SER A 413 3.96 -12.39 -56.64
CA SER A 413 4.41 -11.41 -55.63
C SER A 413 4.49 -11.95 -54.19
N ALA A 414 4.42 -13.27 -53.98
CA ALA A 414 4.54 -13.85 -52.63
C ALA A 414 5.24 -15.21 -52.61
N ILE A 415 5.73 -15.61 -51.45
CA ILE A 415 6.30 -16.93 -51.16
C ILE A 415 5.37 -17.59 -50.15
N ILE A 416 4.90 -18.80 -50.45
CA ILE A 416 3.98 -19.55 -49.58
C ILE A 416 4.69 -20.82 -49.12
N PHE A 417 4.66 -21.07 -47.82
CA PHE A 417 5.09 -22.28 -47.14
C PHE A 417 3.86 -23.00 -46.62
N GLU A 418 3.51 -24.15 -47.20
CA GLU A 418 2.48 -25.03 -46.64
C GLU A 418 3.18 -26.06 -45.76
N MET A 419 2.84 -26.10 -44.48
CA MET A 419 3.44 -26.94 -43.46
C MET A 419 2.40 -27.95 -42.97
N ASP A 420 2.76 -29.23 -42.99
CA ASP A 420 1.95 -30.35 -42.52
C ASP A 420 2.74 -31.02 -41.38
N TYR A 421 2.25 -30.84 -40.15
CA TYR A 421 2.83 -31.39 -38.93
C TYR A 421 2.16 -32.74 -38.65
N ASP A 422 2.95 -33.81 -38.57
CA ASP A 422 2.48 -35.15 -38.24
C ASP A 422 3.09 -35.58 -36.91
N GLN A 423 2.31 -35.41 -35.84
CA GLN A 423 2.63 -35.85 -34.47
C GLN A 423 3.98 -35.35 -33.95
N VAL A 424 4.31 -34.08 -34.22
CA VAL A 424 5.57 -33.48 -33.77
C VAL A 424 5.52 -33.27 -32.27
N THR A 425 6.40 -33.92 -31.52
CA THR A 425 6.39 -33.87 -30.05
C THR A 425 7.63 -33.15 -29.55
N VAL A 426 7.43 -32.06 -28.80
CA VAL A 426 8.48 -31.27 -28.13
C VAL A 426 8.20 -31.33 -26.63
N GLY A 427 9.02 -32.05 -25.86
CA GLY A 427 8.75 -32.29 -24.44
C GLY A 427 7.42 -33.02 -24.22
N THR A 428 6.46 -32.37 -23.55
CA THR A 428 5.08 -32.87 -23.34
C THR A 428 4.07 -32.35 -24.35
N CYS A 429 4.46 -31.43 -25.23
CA CYS A 429 3.59 -30.83 -26.22
C CYS A 429 3.59 -31.66 -27.51
N THR A 430 2.40 -31.94 -28.06
CA THR A 430 2.23 -32.54 -29.40
C THR A 430 1.59 -31.53 -30.35
N ILE A 431 2.17 -31.42 -31.55
CA ILE A 431 1.72 -30.56 -32.66
C ILE A 431 1.30 -31.46 -33.84
N ASP A 432 0.07 -31.31 -34.30
CA ASP A 432 -0.52 -32.12 -35.39
C ASP A 432 -1.50 -31.26 -36.21
N GLY A 433 -1.39 -31.29 -37.55
CA GLY A 433 -2.29 -30.56 -38.45
C GLY A 433 -1.58 -29.65 -39.45
N GLN A 434 -2.33 -28.72 -40.05
CA GLN A 434 -1.87 -27.95 -41.22
C GLN A 434 -1.80 -26.45 -40.95
N ALA A 435 -0.71 -25.84 -41.43
CA ALA A 435 -0.52 -24.41 -41.44
C ALA A 435 0.01 -23.92 -42.79
N SER A 436 -0.26 -22.67 -43.12
CA SER A 436 0.28 -22.00 -44.30
C SER A 436 0.84 -20.65 -43.90
N SER A 437 2.11 -20.39 -44.23
CA SER A 437 2.74 -19.08 -44.05
C SER A 437 2.98 -18.45 -45.41
N THR A 438 2.49 -17.24 -45.61
CA THR A 438 2.66 -16.44 -46.83
C THR A 438 3.48 -15.20 -46.52
N LEU A 439 4.49 -14.93 -47.33
CA LEU A 439 5.28 -13.70 -47.29
C LEU A 439 5.07 -12.96 -48.62
N SER A 440 4.30 -11.86 -48.60
CA SER A 440 4.06 -11.01 -49.77
C SER A 440 4.88 -9.72 -49.71
N PHE A 441 5.24 -9.23 -50.89
CA PHE A 441 6.08 -8.04 -51.06
C PHE A 441 5.35 -7.05 -51.97
N ASP A 442 4.68 -6.06 -51.38
CA ASP A 442 3.85 -5.10 -52.12
C ASP A 442 4.21 -3.67 -51.74
N SER A 443 4.51 -2.85 -52.76
CA SER A 443 4.55 -1.37 -52.68
C SER A 443 5.39 -0.75 -51.54
N GLY A 444 6.46 -1.41 -51.10
CA GLY A 444 7.30 -0.93 -50.01
C GLY A 444 7.01 -1.57 -48.65
N ASN A 445 6.03 -2.49 -48.56
CA ASN A 445 5.70 -3.23 -47.35
C ASN A 445 6.00 -4.73 -47.54
N ILE A 446 6.31 -5.39 -46.42
CA ILE A 446 6.39 -6.85 -46.31
C ILE A 446 5.21 -7.29 -45.46
N THR A 447 4.35 -8.16 -46.00
CA THR A 447 3.26 -8.76 -45.23
C THR A 447 3.52 -10.24 -45.00
N TYR A 448 3.57 -10.63 -43.73
CA TYR A 448 3.57 -12.02 -43.31
C TYR A 448 2.14 -12.42 -42.93
N THR A 449 1.63 -13.51 -43.47
CA THR A 449 0.31 -14.06 -43.14
C THR A 449 0.46 -15.53 -42.79
N HIS A 450 0.08 -15.91 -41.57
CA HIS A 450 0.03 -17.30 -41.12
C HIS A 450 -1.43 -17.74 -41.00
N THR A 451 -1.81 -18.83 -41.66
CA THR A 451 -3.14 -19.43 -41.56
C THR A 451 -3.01 -20.85 -41.03
N SER A 452 -3.68 -21.15 -39.93
CA SER A 452 -3.77 -22.51 -39.40
C SER A 452 -5.16 -23.09 -39.67
N SER A 453 -5.21 -24.36 -40.04
CA SER A 453 -6.46 -25.10 -40.22
C SER A 453 -6.37 -26.46 -39.56
N ASN A 454 -7.13 -26.66 -38.50
CA ASN A 454 -7.10 -27.82 -37.61
C ASN A 454 -5.69 -28.13 -37.08
N LEU A 455 -4.90 -27.09 -36.80
CA LEU A 455 -3.61 -27.28 -36.14
C LEU A 455 -3.86 -27.46 -34.65
N THR A 456 -3.59 -28.66 -34.14
CA THR A 456 -3.59 -28.94 -32.71
C THR A 456 -2.17 -28.74 -32.20
N ALA A 457 -1.94 -27.85 -31.24
CA ALA A 457 -0.64 -27.61 -30.63
C ALA A 457 -0.79 -27.63 -29.11
N CYS A 458 -0.06 -28.51 -28.44
CA CYS A 458 -0.05 -28.65 -26.97
C CYS A 458 -1.45 -28.81 -26.34
N GLY A 459 -2.38 -29.47 -27.04
CA GLY A 459 -3.77 -29.65 -26.58
C GLY A 459 -4.74 -28.53 -26.99
N ALA A 460 -4.26 -27.42 -27.55
CA ALA A 460 -5.09 -26.35 -28.10
C ALA A 460 -5.36 -26.58 -29.60
N THR A 461 -6.58 -26.34 -30.06
CA THR A 461 -6.89 -26.32 -31.50
C THR A 461 -6.87 -24.88 -32.03
N LEU A 462 -5.96 -24.60 -32.97
CA LEU A 462 -5.75 -23.30 -33.60
C LEU A 462 -6.39 -23.26 -35.00
N ASN A 463 -7.42 -22.44 -35.16
CA ASN A 463 -8.09 -22.21 -36.44
C ASN A 463 -8.19 -20.72 -36.75
N GLY A 464 -7.27 -20.21 -37.56
CA GLY A 464 -7.25 -18.77 -37.78
C GLY A 464 -6.29 -18.28 -38.83
N THR A 465 -6.27 -16.97 -38.99
CA THR A 465 -5.30 -16.24 -39.78
C THR A 465 -4.73 -15.09 -38.96
N PHE A 466 -3.42 -15.07 -38.84
CA PHE A 466 -2.62 -13.97 -38.31
C PHE A 466 -1.93 -13.27 -39.48
N SER A 467 -1.91 -11.95 -39.52
CA SER A 467 -1.23 -11.19 -40.55
C SER A 467 -0.52 -9.98 -39.95
N VAL A 468 0.73 -9.74 -40.34
CA VAL A 468 1.54 -8.61 -39.92
C VAL A 468 2.12 -7.94 -41.14
N THR A 469 1.94 -6.62 -41.23
CA THR A 469 2.50 -5.79 -42.28
C THR A 469 3.52 -4.82 -41.67
N VAL A 470 4.73 -4.82 -42.20
CA VAL A 470 5.82 -3.91 -41.82
C VAL A 470 6.29 -3.10 -43.02
N ASP A 471 6.73 -1.86 -42.80
CA ASP A 471 7.44 -1.08 -43.80
C ASP A 471 8.79 -1.76 -44.10
N ALA A 472 9.06 -2.04 -45.38
CA ALA A 472 10.25 -2.76 -45.82
C ALA A 472 11.55 -1.93 -45.71
N THR A 473 11.43 -0.62 -45.48
CA THR A 473 12.51 0.36 -45.43
C THR A 473 13.12 0.46 -44.05
N ASP A 474 12.28 0.59 -43.01
CA ASP A 474 12.71 0.81 -41.63
C ASP A 474 12.25 -0.27 -40.65
N GLY A 475 11.40 -1.21 -41.09
CA GLY A 475 10.91 -2.31 -40.26
C GLY A 475 9.82 -1.89 -39.26
N SER A 476 9.28 -0.67 -39.35
CA SER A 476 8.18 -0.25 -38.50
C SER A 476 6.91 -1.05 -38.78
N LEU A 477 6.13 -1.30 -37.73
CA LEU A 477 4.84 -1.99 -37.83
C LEU A 477 3.79 -1.03 -38.42
N GLU A 478 3.22 -1.40 -39.56
CA GLU A 478 2.12 -0.67 -40.21
C GLU A 478 0.77 -1.17 -39.72
N SER A 479 0.60 -2.50 -39.65
CA SER A 479 -0.59 -3.12 -39.10
C SER A 479 -0.32 -4.56 -38.66
N ALA A 480 -1.12 -5.04 -37.71
CA ALA A 480 -1.28 -6.46 -37.42
C ALA A 480 -2.76 -6.79 -37.36
N SER A 481 -3.16 -7.97 -37.82
CA SER A 481 -4.54 -8.44 -37.71
C SER A 481 -4.56 -9.92 -37.34
N MET A 482 -5.52 -10.31 -36.54
CA MET A 482 -5.69 -11.67 -36.06
C MET A 482 -7.16 -12.03 -36.10
N ALA A 483 -7.50 -13.04 -36.90
CA ALA A 483 -8.82 -13.65 -36.91
C ALA A 483 -8.64 -15.12 -36.53
N ASN A 484 -8.84 -15.48 -35.26
CA ASN A 484 -8.54 -16.83 -34.76
C ASN A 484 -9.63 -17.36 -33.85
N ALA A 485 -9.93 -18.64 -33.97
CA ALA A 485 -10.71 -19.41 -33.02
C ALA A 485 -9.78 -20.42 -32.35
N VAL A 486 -9.58 -20.24 -31.04
CA VAL A 486 -8.77 -21.14 -30.22
C VAL A 486 -9.65 -21.81 -29.19
N THR A 487 -9.47 -23.12 -29.02
CA THR A 487 -10.17 -23.88 -28.00
C THR A 487 -9.18 -24.65 -27.14
N TYR A 488 -9.29 -24.48 -25.82
CA TYR A 488 -8.47 -25.13 -24.80
C TYR A 488 -9.34 -26.02 -23.91
N ASP A 489 -8.75 -27.12 -23.43
CA ASP A 489 -9.33 -27.98 -22.38
C ASP A 489 -8.53 -27.76 -21.10
N THR A 490 -9.16 -27.16 -20.09
CA THR A 490 -8.51 -26.80 -18.82
C THR A 490 -8.58 -27.91 -17.78
N GLY A 491 -9.15 -29.07 -18.13
CA GLY A 491 -9.42 -30.16 -17.18
C GLY A 491 -10.66 -29.92 -16.31
N ASN A 492 -11.07 -28.67 -16.10
CA ASN A 492 -12.31 -28.27 -15.42
C ASN A 492 -13.42 -27.80 -16.37
N GLY A 493 -13.13 -27.66 -17.67
CA GLY A 493 -14.07 -27.17 -18.67
C GLY A 493 -13.40 -26.79 -20.00
N GLN A 494 -14.20 -26.51 -21.02
CA GLN A 494 -13.71 -26.13 -22.35
C GLN A 494 -13.84 -24.62 -22.53
N ILE A 495 -12.72 -23.94 -22.81
CA ILE A 495 -12.71 -22.51 -23.09
C ILE A 495 -12.50 -22.31 -24.59
N THR A 496 -13.36 -21.52 -25.22
CA THR A 496 -13.24 -21.14 -26.63
C THR A 496 -13.15 -19.63 -26.76
N VAL A 497 -12.07 -19.16 -27.38
CA VAL A 497 -11.82 -17.75 -27.69
C VAL A 497 -11.93 -17.57 -29.20
N VAL A 498 -12.86 -16.75 -29.67
CA VAL A 498 -12.94 -16.32 -31.07
C VAL A 498 -12.59 -14.84 -31.13
N SER A 499 -11.49 -14.51 -31.80
CA SER A 499 -11.00 -13.15 -31.93
C SER A 499 -10.99 -12.71 -33.39
N ASP A 500 -11.35 -11.45 -33.62
CA ASP A 500 -11.14 -10.70 -34.86
C ASP A 500 -10.62 -9.32 -34.49
N LEU A 501 -9.29 -9.21 -34.35
CA LEU A 501 -8.57 -8.06 -33.85
C LEU A 501 -7.71 -7.45 -34.95
N THR A 502 -7.61 -6.13 -34.96
CA THR A 502 -6.68 -5.35 -35.79
C THR A 502 -5.96 -4.36 -34.90
N ARG A 503 -4.64 -4.31 -35.02
CA ARG A 503 -3.79 -3.29 -34.43
C ARG A 503 -3.25 -2.39 -35.52
N ASP A 504 -3.38 -1.09 -35.31
CA ASP A 504 -2.74 -0.06 -36.12
C ASP A 504 -2.05 0.99 -35.22
N SER A 505 -1.69 2.13 -35.80
CA SER A 505 -1.06 3.24 -35.08
C SER A 505 -1.92 3.85 -33.96
N GLN A 506 -3.24 3.59 -33.92
CA GLN A 506 -4.19 4.12 -32.94
C GLN A 506 -4.49 3.15 -31.79
N GLY A 507 -4.03 1.90 -31.86
CA GLY A 507 -4.27 0.88 -30.83
C GLY A 507 -4.84 -0.41 -31.39
N VAL A 508 -5.43 -1.22 -30.50
CA VAL A 508 -6.09 -2.49 -30.84
C VAL A 508 -7.61 -2.27 -30.93
N SER A 509 -8.21 -2.70 -32.02
CA SER A 509 -9.66 -2.67 -32.24
C SER A 509 -10.16 -3.99 -32.77
N GLY A 510 -11.40 -4.37 -32.45
CA GLY A 510 -12.00 -5.60 -32.96
C GLY A 510 -12.92 -6.28 -31.96
N ASN A 511 -13.26 -7.54 -32.21
CA ASN A 511 -14.13 -8.31 -31.35
C ASN A 511 -13.40 -9.53 -30.77
N VAL A 512 -13.75 -9.89 -29.54
CA VAL A 512 -13.34 -11.13 -28.89
C VAL A 512 -14.58 -11.74 -28.25
N ASP A 513 -14.97 -12.92 -28.72
CA ASP A 513 -16.00 -13.73 -28.09
C ASP A 513 -15.33 -14.80 -27.23
N LEU A 514 -15.60 -14.79 -25.93
CA LEU A 514 -15.11 -15.79 -24.98
C LEU A 514 -16.29 -16.67 -24.55
N THR A 515 -16.16 -17.98 -24.78
CA THR A 515 -17.10 -18.99 -24.29
C THR A 515 -16.40 -19.84 -23.26
N THR A 516 -16.96 -19.88 -22.05
CA THR A 516 -16.53 -20.74 -20.93
C THR A 516 -17.69 -21.66 -20.52
N ASP A 517 -17.43 -22.62 -19.64
CA ASP A 517 -18.49 -23.46 -19.06
C ASP A 517 -19.50 -22.63 -18.26
N ASP A 518 -19.07 -21.50 -17.68
CA ASP A 518 -19.86 -20.63 -16.81
C ASP A 518 -20.59 -19.49 -17.55
N GLY A 519 -20.24 -19.22 -18.81
CA GLY A 519 -20.86 -18.12 -19.54
C GLY A 519 -20.26 -17.76 -20.90
N TYR A 520 -20.96 -16.86 -21.60
CA TYR A 520 -20.57 -16.27 -22.88
C TYR A 520 -20.33 -14.77 -22.69
N TYR A 521 -19.19 -14.28 -23.16
CA TYR A 521 -18.78 -12.89 -23.08
C TYR A 521 -18.49 -12.36 -24.49
N GLU A 522 -19.27 -11.37 -24.92
CA GLU A 522 -19.05 -10.63 -26.17
C GLU A 522 -18.27 -9.35 -25.84
N CYS A 523 -17.01 -9.30 -26.27
CA CYS A 523 -16.12 -8.16 -26.06
C CYS A 523 -15.88 -7.40 -27.37
N THR A 524 -16.03 -6.09 -27.35
CA THR A 524 -15.64 -5.20 -28.46
C THR A 524 -14.62 -4.18 -27.99
N LEU A 525 -13.48 -4.12 -28.66
CA LEU A 525 -12.38 -3.22 -28.39
C LEU A 525 -12.40 -2.06 -29.40
N TYR A 526 -12.25 -0.83 -28.90
CA TYR A 526 -12.10 0.37 -29.70
C TYR A 526 -10.83 1.12 -29.32
N ASN A 527 -9.81 1.02 -30.17
CA ASN A 527 -8.53 1.72 -30.03
C ASN A 527 -7.90 1.55 -28.64
N ILE A 528 -7.92 0.33 -28.10
CA ILE A 528 -7.26 0.03 -26.83
C ILE A 528 -5.77 0.28 -26.98
N ILE A 529 -5.25 1.21 -26.18
CA ILE A 529 -3.83 1.53 -26.07
C ILE A 529 -3.37 0.92 -24.75
N ILE A 530 -2.36 0.06 -24.83
CA ILE A 530 -1.75 -0.55 -23.65
C ILE A 530 -0.52 0.27 -23.31
N ASP A 531 -0.42 0.72 -22.07
CA ASP A 531 0.84 1.24 -21.55
C ASP A 531 1.77 0.07 -21.31
N TRP A 532 2.80 -0.05 -22.15
CA TRP A 532 3.77 -1.13 -22.00
C TRP A 532 4.61 -1.00 -20.72
N ALA A 533 4.58 0.14 -20.03
CA ALA A 533 5.25 0.31 -18.74
C ALA A 533 4.56 -0.47 -17.61
N CYS A 534 3.22 -0.53 -17.57
CA CYS A 534 2.49 -1.19 -16.49
C CYS A 534 1.51 -2.28 -16.95
N GLY A 535 1.42 -2.55 -18.26
CA GLY A 535 0.62 -3.63 -18.81
C GLY A 535 -0.90 -3.41 -18.78
N ILE A 536 -1.35 -2.23 -18.33
CA ILE A 536 -2.78 -1.87 -18.30
C ILE A 536 -3.16 -1.04 -19.53
N PRO A 537 -4.43 -1.10 -19.97
CA PRO A 537 -4.95 -0.12 -20.92
C PRO A 537 -4.88 1.30 -20.34
N ASN A 538 -4.28 2.24 -21.06
CA ASN A 538 -4.23 3.68 -20.72
C ASN A 538 -4.98 4.55 -21.74
N GLY A 539 -5.79 3.91 -22.59
CA GLY A 539 -6.62 4.59 -23.57
C GLY A 539 -7.50 3.61 -24.33
N GLY A 540 -8.60 4.13 -24.88
CA GLY A 540 -9.58 3.36 -25.65
C GLY A 540 -10.75 2.85 -24.82
N ILE A 541 -11.66 2.17 -25.50
CA ILE A 541 -12.92 1.69 -24.92
C ILE A 541 -13.03 0.18 -25.11
N LEU A 542 -13.38 -0.54 -24.04
CA LEU A 542 -13.76 -1.94 -24.07
C LEU A 542 -15.24 -2.06 -23.73
N VAL A 543 -16.01 -2.75 -24.56
CA VAL A 543 -17.41 -3.06 -24.30
C VAL A 543 -17.54 -4.55 -24.05
N VAL A 544 -18.04 -4.97 -22.90
CA VAL A 544 -18.26 -6.38 -22.56
C VAL A 544 -19.73 -6.57 -22.19
N ASN A 545 -20.47 -7.38 -22.95
CA ASN A 545 -21.89 -7.67 -22.69
C ASN A 545 -22.75 -6.41 -22.45
N GLY A 546 -22.40 -5.28 -23.08
CA GLY A 546 -23.09 -3.99 -22.95
C GLY A 546 -22.61 -3.08 -21.81
N VAL A 547 -21.66 -3.51 -20.97
CA VAL A 547 -20.91 -2.67 -20.04
C VAL A 547 -19.79 -1.98 -20.81
N VAL A 548 -19.69 -0.65 -20.70
CA VAL A 548 -18.66 0.14 -21.40
C VAL A 548 -17.58 0.55 -20.38
N LEU A 549 -16.35 0.12 -20.60
CA LEU A 549 -15.17 0.51 -19.84
C LEU A 549 -14.32 1.48 -20.68
N ASP A 550 -14.15 2.70 -20.20
CA ASP A 550 -13.34 3.74 -20.84
C ASP A 550 -12.04 3.96 -20.06
N PHE A 551 -10.93 3.62 -20.72
CA PHE A 551 -9.57 3.69 -20.18
C PHE A 551 -8.86 5.01 -20.48
N SER A 552 -9.56 6.00 -21.07
CA SER A 552 -8.96 7.27 -21.49
C SER A 552 -8.34 8.08 -20.34
N ASN A 553 -8.74 7.80 -19.09
CA ASN A 553 -8.21 8.43 -17.88
C ASN A 553 -7.38 7.48 -17.02
N THR A 554 -7.17 6.24 -17.45
CA THR A 554 -6.41 5.24 -16.70
C THR A 554 -4.92 5.50 -16.85
N THR A 555 -4.20 5.55 -15.73
CA THR A 555 -2.74 5.71 -15.71
C THR A 555 -2.10 4.66 -14.82
N CYS A 556 -0.80 4.43 -14.97
CA CYS A 556 -0.09 3.47 -14.11
C CYS A 556 -0.15 3.86 -12.62
N ASP A 557 -0.15 5.16 -12.32
CA ASP A 557 -0.18 5.68 -10.95
C ASP A 557 -1.62 5.76 -10.38
N ASN A 558 -2.62 5.70 -11.26
CA ASN A 558 -4.04 5.75 -10.90
C ASN A 558 -4.83 4.77 -11.80
N PRO A 559 -4.88 3.47 -11.45
CA PRO A 559 -5.48 2.42 -12.24
C PRO A 559 -7.02 2.40 -12.08
N VAL A 560 -7.66 3.53 -12.35
CA VAL A 560 -9.11 3.67 -12.35
C VAL A 560 -9.65 3.70 -13.78
N VAL A 561 -10.81 3.09 -13.98
CA VAL A 561 -11.52 3.02 -15.27
C VAL A 561 -12.90 3.62 -15.12
N THR A 562 -13.37 4.33 -16.15
CA THR A 562 -14.75 4.83 -16.15
C THR A 562 -15.66 3.73 -16.70
N ALA A 563 -16.42 3.09 -15.82
CA ALA A 563 -17.38 2.05 -16.19
C ALA A 563 -18.76 2.65 -16.37
N THR A 564 -19.44 2.31 -17.47
CA THR A 564 -20.79 2.77 -17.79
C THR A 564 -21.73 1.58 -18.04
N VAL A 565 -22.80 1.51 -17.26
CA VAL A 565 -23.86 0.50 -17.39
C VAL A 565 -25.19 1.20 -17.61
N ARG A 566 -25.88 0.90 -18.71
CA ARG A 566 -27.18 1.50 -19.09
C ARG A 566 -27.20 3.04 -19.04
N GLY A 567 -26.06 3.70 -19.22
CA GLY A 567 -25.91 5.16 -19.23
C GLY A 567 -25.58 5.79 -17.87
N VAL A 568 -25.38 5.00 -16.82
CA VAL A 568 -24.85 5.43 -15.52
C VAL A 568 -23.35 5.15 -15.50
N SER A 569 -22.53 6.15 -15.14
CA SER A 569 -21.07 6.05 -15.14
C SER A 569 -20.50 6.20 -13.73
N ALA A 570 -19.49 5.40 -13.40
CA ALA A 570 -18.69 5.52 -12.18
C ALA A 570 -17.20 5.32 -12.49
N GLN A 571 -16.33 5.94 -11.69
CA GLN A 571 -14.91 5.57 -11.68
C GLN A 571 -14.73 4.39 -10.73
N LEU A 572 -14.22 3.30 -11.28
CA LEU A 572 -13.98 2.05 -10.55
C LEU A 572 -12.48 1.75 -10.56
N SER A 573 -11.99 1.11 -9.50
CA SER A 573 -10.71 0.41 -9.58
C SER A 573 -10.78 -0.67 -10.68
N LEU A 574 -9.64 -1.10 -11.21
CA LEU A 574 -9.62 -2.22 -12.16
C LEU A 574 -10.24 -3.50 -11.57
N GLU A 575 -10.08 -3.73 -10.25
CA GLU A 575 -10.68 -4.87 -9.56
C GLU A 575 -12.21 -4.78 -9.49
N ASP A 576 -12.75 -3.62 -9.11
CA ASP A 576 -14.19 -3.39 -9.05
C ASP A 576 -14.83 -3.44 -10.44
N ALA A 577 -14.11 -2.97 -11.47
CA ALA A 577 -14.54 -3.10 -12.85
C ALA A 577 -14.63 -4.57 -13.30
N VAL A 578 -13.71 -5.44 -12.85
CA VAL A 578 -13.79 -6.88 -13.10
C VAL A 578 -14.96 -7.50 -12.34
N ASN A 579 -15.18 -7.11 -11.08
CA ASN A 579 -16.32 -7.58 -10.29
C ASN A 579 -17.66 -7.19 -10.92
N LEU A 580 -17.76 -5.96 -11.44
CA LEU A 580 -18.91 -5.49 -12.22
C LEU A 580 -19.18 -6.38 -13.46
N LEU A 581 -18.13 -6.81 -14.18
CA LEU A 581 -18.27 -7.68 -15.36
C LEU A 581 -18.71 -9.10 -15.01
N LYS A 582 -18.42 -9.56 -13.78
CA LYS A 582 -18.80 -10.89 -13.27
C LYS A 582 -20.20 -10.91 -12.66
N ALA A 583 -20.78 -9.75 -12.34
CA ALA A 583 -22.09 -9.66 -11.71
C ALA A 583 -23.20 -10.20 -12.63
N GLU A 584 -24.17 -10.94 -12.06
CA GLU A 584 -25.34 -11.42 -12.81
C GLU A 584 -26.21 -10.26 -13.34
N ASP A 585 -26.32 -9.17 -12.57
CA ASP A 585 -26.88 -7.88 -13.01
C ASP A 585 -25.89 -6.72 -12.76
N PRO A 586 -25.07 -6.35 -13.76
CA PRO A 586 -24.13 -5.24 -13.65
C PRO A 586 -24.80 -3.90 -13.36
N ALA A 587 -26.09 -3.72 -13.68
CA ALA A 587 -26.78 -2.46 -13.40
C ALA A 587 -27.08 -2.34 -11.90
N THR A 588 -27.54 -3.41 -11.27
CA THR A 588 -27.75 -3.48 -9.82
C THR A 588 -26.42 -3.34 -9.08
N TYR A 589 -25.36 -4.02 -9.53
CA TYR A 589 -24.02 -3.86 -8.93
C TYR A 589 -23.52 -2.41 -9.00
N MET A 590 -23.68 -1.74 -10.15
CA MET A 590 -23.31 -0.33 -10.31
C MET A 590 -24.14 0.59 -9.40
N LEU A 591 -25.44 0.31 -9.25
CA LEU A 591 -26.31 1.07 -8.35
C LEU A 591 -25.91 0.85 -6.88
N ASN A 592 -25.57 -0.38 -6.49
CA ASN A 592 -25.12 -0.73 -5.15
C ASN A 592 -23.76 -0.09 -4.82
N PHE A 593 -22.82 -0.11 -5.77
CA PHE A 593 -21.55 0.58 -5.65
C PHE A 593 -21.73 2.09 -5.44
N LEU A 594 -22.69 2.70 -6.14
CA LEU A 594 -23.00 4.13 -6.02
C LEU A 594 -23.86 4.47 -4.78
N SER A 595 -24.61 3.52 -4.23
CA SER A 595 -25.54 3.76 -3.11
C SER A 595 -24.94 3.47 -1.73
N GLY A 596 -23.82 2.73 -1.64
CA GLY A 596 -23.03 2.56 -0.42
C GLY A 596 -23.75 1.92 0.78
N ALA A 597 -24.96 1.38 0.61
CA ALA A 597 -25.75 0.75 1.68
C ALA A 597 -26.63 -0.37 1.10
N ASP A 598 -26.03 -1.55 0.90
CA ASP A 598 -26.64 -2.73 0.27
C ASP A 598 -28.03 -3.05 0.84
N GLN A 599 -28.22 -3.02 2.17
CA GLN A 599 -29.49 -3.44 2.78
C GLN A 599 -30.64 -2.43 2.67
N VAL A 600 -30.33 -1.12 2.58
CA VAL A 600 -31.36 -0.08 2.42
C VAL A 600 -31.76 0.03 0.96
N THR A 601 -30.80 -0.14 0.03
CA THR A 601 -31.10 -0.15 -1.41
C THR A 601 -31.91 -1.39 -1.78
N GLU A 602 -31.52 -2.59 -1.34
CA GLU A 602 -32.34 -3.80 -1.50
C GLU A 602 -33.74 -3.64 -0.88
N GLY A 603 -33.85 -2.97 0.27
CA GLY A 603 -35.14 -2.67 0.89
C GLY A 603 -36.00 -1.68 0.09
N LEU A 604 -35.39 -0.67 -0.54
CA LEU A 604 -36.07 0.30 -1.39
C LEU A 604 -36.44 -0.32 -2.75
N GLU A 605 -35.59 -1.17 -3.32
CA GLU A 605 -35.89 -1.95 -4.53
C GLU A 605 -37.03 -2.94 -4.26
N GLY A 606 -37.00 -3.64 -3.12
CA GLY A 606 -38.12 -4.48 -2.68
C GLY A 606 -39.40 -3.69 -2.47
N LEU A 607 -39.32 -2.46 -1.94
CA LEU A 607 -40.47 -1.56 -1.83
C LEU A 607 -40.99 -1.12 -3.21
N GLN A 608 -40.10 -0.83 -4.16
CA GLN A 608 -40.45 -0.50 -5.54
C GLN A 608 -41.12 -1.70 -6.23
N GLU A 609 -40.58 -2.91 -6.08
CA GLU A 609 -41.18 -4.12 -6.63
C GLU A 609 -42.59 -4.34 -6.07
N VAL A 610 -42.78 -4.13 -4.76
CA VAL A 610 -44.12 -4.14 -4.15
C VAL A 610 -45.03 -3.07 -4.79
N MET A 611 -44.54 -1.87 -5.06
CA MET A 611 -45.33 -0.80 -5.72
C MET A 611 -45.67 -1.11 -7.18
N GLU A 612 -44.78 -1.75 -7.92
CA GLU A 612 -44.99 -2.20 -9.30
C GLU A 612 -46.02 -3.32 -9.37
N GLN A 613 -45.84 -4.38 -8.57
CA GLN A 613 -46.73 -5.54 -8.55
C GLN A 613 -48.15 -5.23 -8.03
N THR A 614 -48.29 -4.14 -7.26
CA THR A 614 -49.58 -3.63 -6.79
C THR A 614 -50.28 -2.70 -7.77
N GLY A 615 -49.59 -2.26 -8.82
CA GLY A 615 -50.12 -1.24 -9.75
C GLY A 615 -50.22 0.15 -9.12
N ILE A 616 -49.59 0.36 -7.96
CA ILE A 616 -49.50 1.69 -7.32
C ILE A 616 -48.67 2.61 -8.21
N GLN A 617 -47.56 2.12 -8.76
CA GLN A 617 -46.74 2.91 -9.69
C GLN A 617 -47.52 3.28 -10.95
N GLU A 618 -48.20 2.32 -11.59
CA GLU A 618 -49.02 2.60 -12.78
C GLU A 618 -50.13 3.61 -12.48
N ALA A 619 -50.75 3.52 -11.30
CA ALA A 619 -51.71 4.51 -10.83
C ALA A 619 -51.05 5.88 -10.61
N GLN A 620 -49.86 5.95 -10.01
CA GLN A 620 -49.10 7.18 -9.85
C GLN A 620 -48.67 7.79 -11.19
N GLU A 621 -48.27 7.00 -12.18
CA GLU A 621 -47.89 7.48 -13.51
C GLU A 621 -49.10 7.94 -14.33
N LYS A 622 -50.22 7.22 -14.23
CA LYS A 622 -51.46 7.52 -14.95
C LYS A 622 -52.21 8.72 -14.38
N TYR A 623 -52.15 8.91 -13.05
CA TYR A 623 -52.89 9.94 -12.33
C TYR A 623 -52.00 11.05 -11.77
N GLY A 624 -50.68 10.89 -11.82
CA GLY A 624 -49.68 11.86 -11.34
C GLY A 624 -49.13 12.74 -12.46
N PHE A 625 -48.88 14.01 -12.09
CA PHE A 625 -48.24 15.13 -12.80
C PHE A 625 -48.70 15.48 -14.24
N GLY A 626 -49.25 14.56 -15.04
CA GLY A 626 -49.54 14.73 -16.47
C GLY A 626 -50.95 15.20 -16.82
N ASP A 627 -51.98 14.83 -16.05
CA ASP A 627 -53.38 15.16 -16.37
C ASP A 627 -54.05 15.95 -15.24
N ARG A 628 -54.42 17.21 -15.52
CA ARG A 628 -54.97 18.19 -14.56
C ARG A 628 -56.43 17.93 -14.14
N LYS A 629 -56.87 16.67 -14.00
CA LYS A 629 -58.18 16.33 -13.47
C LYS A 629 -58.07 15.93 -12.00
N ALA A 630 -58.94 16.47 -11.15
CA ALA A 630 -59.12 15.96 -9.80
C ALA A 630 -59.74 14.56 -9.90
N TYR A 631 -58.91 13.53 -9.69
CA TYR A 631 -59.35 12.14 -9.59
C TYR A 631 -59.90 11.88 -8.19
N THR A 632 -60.88 10.99 -8.10
CA THR A 632 -61.41 10.53 -6.82
C THR A 632 -60.60 9.36 -6.29
N VAL A 633 -60.49 9.23 -4.97
CA VAL A 633 -59.85 8.07 -4.33
C VAL A 633 -60.37 6.73 -4.88
N ASP A 634 -61.69 6.65 -5.14
CA ASP A 634 -62.32 5.44 -5.68
C ASP A 634 -61.81 5.07 -7.08
N GLU A 635 -61.49 6.05 -7.94
CA GLU A 635 -60.97 5.80 -9.28
C GLU A 635 -59.56 5.19 -9.24
N VAL A 636 -58.73 5.66 -8.32
CA VAL A 636 -57.35 5.18 -8.17
C VAL A 636 -57.31 3.81 -7.49
N LEU A 637 -58.08 3.61 -6.41
CA LEU A 637 -58.18 2.29 -5.75
C LEU A 637 -58.74 1.23 -6.69
N ASN A 638 -59.67 1.60 -7.58
CA ASN A 638 -60.21 0.67 -8.56
C ASN A 638 -59.19 0.33 -9.66
N GLU A 639 -58.26 1.23 -9.99
CA GLU A 639 -57.16 0.92 -10.91
C GLU A 639 -56.18 -0.08 -10.27
N ILE A 640 -55.72 0.20 -9.05
CA ILE A 640 -54.85 -0.70 -8.25
C ILE A 640 -55.50 -2.09 -8.13
N ALA A 641 -56.80 -2.14 -7.82
CA ALA A 641 -57.55 -3.40 -7.72
C ALA A 641 -57.64 -4.19 -9.04
N THR A 642 -57.52 -3.53 -10.20
CA THR A 642 -57.57 -4.19 -11.51
C THR A 642 -56.21 -4.61 -12.03
N THR A 643 -55.13 -3.99 -11.54
CA THR A 643 -53.75 -4.30 -11.93
C THR A 643 -53.12 -5.40 -11.07
N PHE A 644 -53.47 -5.48 -9.79
CA PHE A 644 -52.85 -6.46 -8.89
C PHE A 644 -53.09 -7.92 -9.33
N GLY A 645 -52.00 -8.60 -9.67
CA GLY A 645 -51.99 -10.00 -10.11
C GLY A 645 -51.35 -10.97 -9.10
N CYS A 646 -50.91 -10.47 -7.96
CA CYS A 646 -49.96 -11.10 -7.04
C CYS A 646 -50.61 -11.64 -5.75
N GLY A 647 -51.78 -12.26 -5.85
CA GLY A 647 -52.49 -12.86 -4.71
C GLY A 647 -53.97 -12.46 -4.65
N ASP A 648 -54.49 -12.28 -3.42
CA ASP A 648 -55.89 -11.98 -3.17
C ASP A 648 -56.13 -10.50 -2.83
N ILE A 649 -57.26 -9.95 -3.32
CA ILE A 649 -57.68 -8.56 -3.06
C ILE A 649 -58.96 -8.55 -2.24
N ALA A 650 -58.97 -7.79 -1.15
CA ALA A 650 -60.16 -7.49 -0.39
C ALA A 650 -60.47 -5.98 -0.40
N ILE A 651 -61.63 -5.61 -0.98
CA ILE A 651 -62.18 -4.25 -0.88
C ILE A 651 -62.87 -4.09 0.48
N ILE A 652 -62.44 -3.12 1.28
CA ILE A 652 -62.99 -2.89 2.63
C ILE A 652 -64.31 -2.11 2.51
N ILE A 653 -65.44 -2.80 2.65
CA ILE A 653 -66.76 -2.17 2.50
C ILE A 653 -67.02 -1.18 3.65
N GLY A 654 -67.10 0.11 3.31
CA GLY A 654 -67.43 1.20 4.25
C GLY A 654 -66.30 2.21 4.48
N ALA A 655 -65.12 1.98 3.90
CA ALA A 655 -64.03 2.93 3.82
C ALA A 655 -63.39 2.86 2.41
N PRO A 656 -62.85 3.95 1.86
CA PRO A 656 -62.02 3.92 0.67
C PRO A 656 -60.66 3.26 0.97
N ALA A 657 -60.66 1.93 1.13
CA ALA A 657 -59.48 1.15 1.47
C ALA A 657 -59.46 -0.22 0.77
N LEU A 658 -58.24 -0.68 0.49
CA LEU A 658 -57.92 -1.92 -0.21
C LEU A 658 -56.92 -2.71 0.62
N SER A 659 -57.13 -4.01 0.79
CA SER A 659 -56.18 -4.93 1.41
C SER A 659 -55.69 -5.90 0.35
N LEU A 660 -54.38 -5.98 0.18
CA LEU A 660 -53.68 -6.86 -0.74
C LEU A 660 -52.97 -7.95 0.07
N GLU A 661 -53.33 -9.21 -0.17
CA GLU A 661 -52.70 -10.37 0.47
C GLU A 661 -51.83 -11.07 -0.57
N PHE A 662 -50.51 -11.03 -0.35
CA PHE A 662 -49.52 -11.65 -1.21
C PHE A 662 -49.31 -13.12 -0.81
N ASP A 663 -49.51 -14.04 -1.74
CA ASP A 663 -49.50 -15.48 -1.49
C ASP A 663 -48.19 -16.19 -1.89
N GLY A 664 -47.17 -15.43 -2.32
CA GLY A 664 -45.88 -15.95 -2.78
C GLY A 664 -45.78 -16.24 -4.28
N THR A 665 -46.88 -16.09 -5.04
CA THR A 665 -46.88 -16.45 -6.48
C THR A 665 -45.96 -15.59 -7.34
N CYS A 666 -45.64 -14.37 -6.92
CA CYS A 666 -44.69 -13.48 -7.58
C CYS A 666 -43.46 -13.16 -6.74
N GLY A 667 -43.05 -14.08 -5.84
CA GLY A 667 -41.87 -13.87 -4.99
C GLY A 667 -42.12 -13.03 -3.74
N ILE A 668 -43.29 -12.40 -3.62
CA ILE A 668 -43.68 -11.56 -2.48
C ILE A 668 -44.68 -12.30 -1.57
N THR A 669 -44.53 -12.19 -0.25
CA THR A 669 -45.52 -12.66 0.74
C THR A 669 -45.87 -11.56 1.74
N GLY A 670 -47.01 -11.64 2.43
CA GLY A 670 -47.40 -10.67 3.47
C GLY A 670 -48.71 -9.93 3.15
N THR A 671 -48.97 -8.82 3.84
CA THR A 671 -50.20 -8.03 3.62
C THR A 671 -49.90 -6.54 3.53
N LEU A 672 -50.45 -5.87 2.51
CA LEU A 672 -50.42 -4.42 2.36
C LEU A 672 -51.84 -3.87 2.43
N THR A 673 -52.10 -2.93 3.34
CA THR A 673 -53.36 -2.19 3.39
C THR A 673 -53.17 -0.77 2.90
N ILE A 674 -53.94 -0.35 1.90
CA ILE A 674 -53.92 1.00 1.33
C ILE A 674 -55.23 1.69 1.68
N THR A 675 -55.16 2.84 2.34
CA THR A 675 -56.32 3.68 2.68
C THR A 675 -56.17 5.04 2.03
N GLY A 676 -57.10 5.40 1.14
CA GLY A 676 -57.09 6.73 0.51
C GLY A 676 -58.07 7.69 1.17
N THR A 677 -57.73 8.95 1.35
CA THR A 677 -58.65 9.99 1.82
C THR A 677 -58.63 11.18 0.87
N GLN A 678 -59.80 11.58 0.38
CA GLN A 678 -59.92 12.78 -0.43
C GLN A 678 -59.78 14.01 0.47
N THR A 679 -58.80 14.87 0.18
CA THR A 679 -58.68 16.17 0.84
C THR A 679 -59.29 17.27 -0.02
N GLN A 680 -59.43 18.48 0.53
CA GLN A 680 -60.01 19.61 -0.19
C GLN A 680 -59.18 20.00 -1.42
N ASP A 681 -57.86 19.79 -1.36
CA ASP A 681 -56.88 20.25 -2.34
C ASP A 681 -56.03 19.10 -2.92
N GLY A 682 -56.39 17.83 -2.65
CA GLY A 682 -55.51 16.69 -2.93
C GLY A 682 -56.06 15.31 -2.57
N ILE A 683 -55.14 14.34 -2.48
CA ILE A 683 -55.38 12.96 -2.06
C ILE A 683 -54.30 12.53 -1.06
N ASP A 684 -54.72 11.96 0.07
CA ASP A 684 -53.85 11.29 1.03
C ASP A 684 -53.95 9.78 0.88
N TRP A 685 -52.83 9.07 0.98
CA TRP A 685 -52.69 7.62 0.92
C TRP A 685 -51.97 7.18 2.19
N ALA A 686 -52.57 6.32 3.00
CA ALA A 686 -51.87 5.61 4.06
C ALA A 686 -51.64 4.17 3.61
N MET A 687 -50.40 3.70 3.70
CA MET A 687 -49.99 2.34 3.40
C MET A 687 -49.48 1.68 4.67
N ASP A 688 -50.05 0.53 5.01
CA ASP A 688 -49.70 -0.28 6.17
C ASP A 688 -49.13 -1.61 5.67
N PHE A 689 -47.81 -1.73 5.72
CA PHE A 689 -47.06 -2.93 5.36
C PHE A 689 -47.02 -3.83 6.59
N ASN A 690 -47.52 -5.04 6.47
CA ASN A 690 -47.53 -6.02 7.55
C ASN A 690 -46.78 -7.27 7.10
N GLN A 691 -45.52 -7.36 7.52
CA GLN A 691 -44.64 -8.50 7.26
C GLN A 691 -44.55 -8.86 5.76
N ILE A 692 -44.36 -7.84 4.92
CA ILE A 692 -44.12 -8.04 3.49
C ILE A 692 -42.72 -8.61 3.33
N VAL A 693 -42.57 -9.76 2.67
CA VAL A 693 -41.25 -10.38 2.43
C VAL A 693 -40.98 -10.42 0.93
N VAL A 694 -39.87 -9.81 0.52
CA VAL A 694 -39.34 -9.78 -0.85
C VAL A 694 -37.92 -10.31 -0.79
N GLU A 695 -37.64 -11.43 -1.46
CA GLU A 695 -36.29 -12.04 -1.55
C GLU A 695 -35.54 -12.24 -0.21
N GLY A 696 -36.26 -12.33 0.91
CA GLY A 696 -35.68 -12.49 2.26
C GLY A 696 -35.60 -11.19 3.07
N CYS A 697 -35.78 -10.03 2.44
CA CYS A 697 -35.97 -8.75 3.11
C CYS A 697 -37.40 -8.64 3.68
N VAL A 698 -37.53 -8.21 4.94
CA VAL A 698 -38.83 -7.95 5.58
C VAL A 698 -39.11 -6.44 5.59
N ILE A 699 -40.24 -6.06 5.00
CA ILE A 699 -40.81 -4.71 4.98
C ILE A 699 -42.01 -4.68 5.94
N ASP A 700 -41.95 -3.85 6.98
CA ASP A 700 -42.99 -3.75 8.01
C ASP A 700 -43.16 -2.30 8.47
N GLY A 701 -44.39 -1.85 8.76
CA GLY A 701 -44.64 -0.51 9.27
C GLY A 701 -45.54 0.36 8.37
N GLN A 702 -45.57 1.66 8.67
CA GLN A 702 -46.57 2.57 8.09
C GLN A 702 -45.93 3.74 7.35
N THR A 703 -46.53 4.05 6.20
CA THR A 703 -46.23 5.26 5.44
C THR A 703 -47.50 6.02 5.07
N GLN A 704 -47.37 7.33 4.90
CA GLN A 704 -48.43 8.21 4.45
C GLN A 704 -47.90 9.10 3.33
N SER A 705 -48.49 9.00 2.15
CA SER A 705 -48.20 9.89 1.02
C SER A 705 -49.36 10.86 0.81
N THR A 706 -49.07 12.13 0.64
CA THR A 706 -50.02 13.21 0.38
C THR A 706 -49.65 13.90 -0.94
N LEU A 707 -50.62 14.00 -1.85
CA LEU A 707 -50.48 14.73 -3.10
C LEU A 707 -51.42 15.94 -3.07
N ILE A 708 -50.86 17.16 -3.10
CA ILE A 708 -51.60 18.42 -3.07
C ILE A 708 -51.46 19.15 -4.40
N PHE A 709 -52.58 19.57 -4.98
CA PHE A 709 -52.65 20.36 -6.20
C PHE A 709 -52.89 21.83 -5.86
N GLY A 710 -51.81 22.62 -5.79
CA GLY A 710 -51.88 24.06 -5.53
C GLY A 710 -51.98 24.91 -6.81
N ASP A 711 -52.36 26.19 -6.65
CA ASP A 711 -52.24 27.20 -7.71
C ASP A 711 -50.75 27.50 -7.95
N GLY A 712 -50.16 26.81 -8.93
CA GLY A 712 -48.77 27.05 -9.37
C GLY A 712 -47.80 25.91 -9.08
N ALA A 713 -48.08 25.04 -8.10
CA ALA A 713 -47.22 23.90 -7.77
C ALA A 713 -48.02 22.62 -7.44
N VAL A 714 -47.43 21.47 -7.75
CA VAL A 714 -47.87 20.17 -7.23
C VAL A 714 -46.90 19.77 -6.13
N LEU A 715 -47.43 19.43 -4.96
CA LEU A 715 -46.66 18.99 -3.80
C LEU A 715 -46.91 17.49 -3.59
N PHE A 716 -45.83 16.72 -3.55
CA PHE A 716 -45.84 15.34 -3.07
C PHE A 716 -45.13 15.32 -1.72
N GLN A 717 -45.77 14.80 -0.70
CA GLN A 717 -45.20 14.62 0.63
C GLN A 717 -45.35 13.16 1.00
N HIS A 718 -44.29 12.53 1.50
CA HIS A 718 -44.27 11.17 1.99
C HIS A 718 -43.77 11.19 3.42
N THR A 719 -44.47 10.55 4.34
CA THR A 719 -44.08 10.44 5.74
C THR A 719 -44.04 8.97 6.14
N SER A 720 -42.90 8.52 6.65
CA SER A 720 -42.73 7.21 7.28
C SER A 720 -42.66 7.40 8.79
N SER A 721 -43.40 6.62 9.57
CA SER A 721 -43.38 6.76 11.03
C SER A 721 -42.54 5.70 11.75
N ASN A 722 -42.42 4.53 11.13
CA ASN A 722 -41.83 3.32 11.71
C ASN A 722 -41.63 2.26 10.62
N LEU A 723 -41.20 2.67 9.43
CA LEU A 723 -41.02 1.75 8.31
C LEU A 723 -39.71 1.00 8.52
N SER A 724 -39.78 -0.29 8.81
CA SER A 724 -38.64 -1.20 8.81
C SER A 724 -38.43 -1.76 7.40
N LEU A 725 -37.28 -1.51 6.80
CA LEU A 725 -36.85 -2.10 5.52
C LEU A 725 -35.63 -3.00 5.76
N CYS A 726 -35.81 -4.30 5.61
CA CYS A 726 -34.77 -5.32 5.81
C CYS A 726 -34.08 -5.29 7.19
N GLY A 727 -34.78 -4.81 8.23
CA GLY A 727 -34.23 -4.63 9.58
C GLY A 727 -33.75 -3.22 9.91
N ASN A 728 -33.78 -2.30 8.94
CA ASN A 728 -33.40 -0.89 9.12
C ASN A 728 -34.65 -0.03 9.34
N GLU A 729 -34.63 0.85 10.34
CA GLU A 729 -35.78 1.72 10.66
C GLU A 729 -35.67 3.07 9.94
N LEU A 730 -36.72 3.44 9.21
CA LEU A 730 -36.90 4.70 8.51
C LEU A 730 -38.10 5.45 9.09
N ALA A 731 -37.84 6.62 9.65
CA ALA A 731 -38.86 7.54 10.14
C ALA A 731 -38.55 8.96 9.64
N GLY A 732 -39.51 9.63 9.02
CA GLY A 732 -39.24 10.94 8.45
C GLY A 732 -40.29 11.42 7.48
N THR A 733 -40.13 12.63 7.00
CA THR A 733 -40.92 13.25 5.94
C THR A 733 -40.03 13.66 4.78
N PHE A 734 -40.39 13.23 3.59
CA PHE A 734 -39.83 13.63 2.31
C PHE A 734 -40.87 14.46 1.54
N THR A 735 -40.48 15.61 1.01
CA THR A 735 -41.37 16.52 0.27
C THR A 735 -40.74 16.93 -1.05
N VAL A 736 -41.49 16.80 -2.15
CA VAL A 736 -41.12 17.26 -3.49
C VAL A 736 -42.15 18.28 -3.96
N SER A 737 -41.69 19.44 -4.39
CA SER A 737 -42.52 20.43 -5.06
C SER A 737 -42.07 20.59 -6.50
N VAL A 738 -43.02 20.56 -7.44
CA VAL A 738 -42.78 20.85 -8.86
C VAL A 738 -43.71 21.95 -9.35
N ASP A 739 -43.25 22.78 -10.29
CA ASP A 739 -44.07 23.77 -10.96
C ASP A 739 -45.17 23.06 -11.78
N SER A 740 -46.42 23.40 -11.49
CA SER A 740 -47.60 22.77 -12.10
C SER A 740 -47.77 23.09 -13.60
N THR A 741 -47.00 24.04 -14.13
CA THR A 741 -47.05 24.50 -15.52
C THR A 741 -45.90 23.93 -16.34
N THR A 742 -44.68 23.91 -15.82
CA THR A 742 -43.49 23.45 -16.54
C THR A 742 -43.10 22.03 -16.20
N GLY A 743 -43.56 21.48 -15.07
CA GLY A 743 -43.09 20.20 -14.52
C GLY A 743 -41.67 20.29 -13.94
N SER A 744 -41.09 21.49 -13.87
CA SER A 744 -39.75 21.69 -13.32
C SER A 744 -39.77 21.53 -11.81
N LEU A 745 -38.73 20.92 -11.25
CA LEU A 745 -38.54 20.86 -9.81
C LEU A 745 -38.45 22.28 -9.21
N ASN A 746 -39.22 22.54 -8.16
CA ASN A 746 -39.10 23.75 -7.35
C ASN A 746 -38.16 23.50 -6.18
N TYR A 747 -38.37 22.41 -5.44
CA TYR A 747 -37.52 22.00 -4.33
C TYR A 747 -37.78 20.55 -3.89
N ILE A 748 -36.82 20.00 -3.15
CA ILE A 748 -36.93 18.78 -2.36
C ILE A 748 -36.62 19.14 -0.90
N ALA A 749 -37.39 18.63 0.05
CA ALA A 749 -37.12 18.74 1.48
C ALA A 749 -37.12 17.34 2.10
N VAL A 750 -36.14 17.05 2.94
CA VAL A 750 -35.98 15.78 3.64
C VAL A 750 -35.81 16.11 5.12
N ASP A 751 -36.67 15.53 5.94
CA ASP A 751 -36.64 15.58 7.40
C ASP A 751 -36.70 14.13 7.88
N THR A 752 -35.56 13.47 8.06
CA THR A 752 -35.50 12.02 8.23
C THR A 752 -34.56 11.59 9.34
N VAL A 753 -35.00 10.59 10.10
CA VAL A 753 -34.20 9.77 10.99
C VAL A 753 -34.15 8.36 10.40
N ALA A 754 -32.96 7.92 10.04
CA ALA A 754 -32.71 6.58 9.51
C ALA A 754 -31.67 5.87 10.38
N GLU A 755 -31.95 4.65 10.80
CA GLU A 755 -30.99 3.79 11.51
C GLU A 755 -30.75 2.52 10.71
N PHE A 756 -29.49 2.22 10.38
CA PHE A 756 -29.10 1.05 9.62
C PHE A 756 -27.73 0.49 10.06
N GLU A 757 -27.43 -0.76 9.68
CA GLU A 757 -26.14 -1.40 9.94
C GLU A 757 -25.28 -1.38 8.67
N TYR A 758 -24.05 -0.87 8.76
CA TYR A 758 -23.08 -0.80 7.66
C TYR A 758 -21.74 -1.37 8.10
N ASN A 759 -21.22 -2.41 7.43
CA ASN A 759 -19.95 -3.07 7.80
C ASN A 759 -19.87 -3.48 9.29
N GLN A 760 -20.96 -4.02 9.86
CA GLN A 760 -21.10 -4.36 11.29
C GLN A 760 -21.06 -3.15 12.24
N LYS A 761 -21.21 -1.94 11.70
CA LYS A 761 -21.27 -0.69 12.43
C LYS A 761 -22.69 -0.15 12.45
N SER A 762 -23.11 0.40 13.58
CA SER A 762 -24.42 1.06 13.67
C SER A 762 -24.32 2.48 13.11
N VAL A 763 -25.12 2.79 12.09
CA VAL A 763 -25.20 4.10 11.46
C VAL A 763 -26.59 4.70 11.70
N ALA A 764 -26.64 5.91 12.24
CA ALA A 764 -27.86 6.69 12.38
C ALA A 764 -27.70 8.03 11.67
N VAL A 765 -28.70 8.44 10.89
CA VAL A 765 -28.73 9.72 10.17
C VAL A 765 -29.99 10.46 10.57
N ASP A 766 -29.84 11.62 11.20
CA ASP A 766 -30.93 12.57 11.47
C ASP A 766 -30.69 13.83 10.62
N ALA A 767 -31.43 14.00 9.53
CA ALA A 767 -31.19 15.04 8.54
C ALA A 767 -32.43 15.90 8.29
N GLU A 768 -32.26 17.22 8.42
CA GLU A 768 -33.20 18.25 7.97
C GLU A 768 -32.54 19.04 6.83
N VAL A 769 -32.65 18.52 5.61
CA VAL A 769 -32.01 19.07 4.41
C VAL A 769 -33.01 19.45 3.34
N PHE A 770 -32.64 20.44 2.54
CA PHE A 770 -33.46 21.04 1.52
C PHE A 770 -32.63 21.30 0.26
N TYR A 771 -33.12 20.87 -0.88
CA TYR A 771 -32.49 21.09 -2.17
C TYR A 771 -33.36 21.99 -3.05
N MET A 772 -32.76 23.06 -3.58
CA MET A 772 -33.38 23.94 -4.56
C MET A 772 -32.56 23.97 -5.86
N PRO A 773 -33.16 23.71 -7.03
CA PRO A 773 -32.46 23.84 -8.30
C PRO A 773 -31.84 25.23 -8.47
N GLY A 774 -30.51 25.27 -8.64
CA GLY A 774 -29.73 26.50 -8.79
C GLY A 774 -29.30 27.19 -7.49
N ALA A 775 -29.84 26.81 -6.34
CA ALA A 775 -29.33 27.22 -5.02
C ALA A 775 -28.49 26.10 -4.36
N GLY A 776 -28.73 24.84 -4.73
CA GLY A 776 -28.02 23.69 -4.17
C GLY A 776 -28.73 23.07 -2.96
N LEU A 777 -28.01 22.22 -2.24
CA LEU A 777 -28.43 21.58 -0.99
C LEU A 777 -28.10 22.48 0.20
N SER A 778 -29.01 22.58 1.16
CA SER A 778 -28.81 23.35 2.39
C SER A 778 -29.56 22.70 3.55
N GLY A 779 -29.08 22.85 4.77
CA GLY A 779 -29.72 22.29 5.96
C GLY A 779 -28.71 21.63 6.90
N ASP A 780 -29.21 20.90 7.89
CA ASP A 780 -28.38 20.28 8.91
C ASP A 780 -28.59 18.75 8.90
N ALA A 781 -27.57 18.00 9.24
CA ALA A 781 -27.65 16.57 9.46
C ALA A 781 -26.73 16.14 10.60
N ILE A 782 -27.18 15.18 11.39
CA ILE A 782 -26.42 14.52 12.43
C ILE A 782 -26.21 13.08 11.98
N LEU A 783 -24.97 12.72 11.68
CA LEU A 783 -24.58 11.36 11.35
C LEU A 783 -23.95 10.73 12.60
N THR A 784 -24.39 9.56 13.03
CA THR A 784 -23.76 8.79 14.10
C THR A 784 -23.27 7.47 13.55
N VAL A 785 -21.99 7.13 13.73
CA VAL A 785 -21.38 5.87 13.33
C VAL A 785 -20.69 5.26 14.55
N ASP A 786 -21.13 4.08 15.01
CA ASP A 786 -20.62 3.42 16.22
C ASP A 786 -20.49 4.37 17.43
N GLU A 787 -21.58 5.05 17.78
CA GLU A 787 -21.64 6.03 18.88
C GLU A 787 -20.85 7.34 18.65
N LYS A 788 -20.07 7.48 17.57
CA LYS A 788 -19.43 8.76 17.19
C LYS A 788 -20.39 9.62 16.37
N THR A 789 -20.63 10.84 16.82
CA THR A 789 -21.55 11.79 16.15
C THR A 789 -20.79 12.84 15.34
N PHE A 790 -21.31 13.13 14.15
CA PHE A 790 -20.84 14.13 13.20
C PHE A 790 -21.98 15.12 12.94
N ASP A 791 -21.79 16.36 13.38
CA ASP A 791 -22.70 17.47 13.13
C ASP A 791 -22.33 18.13 11.80
N CYS A 792 -23.19 17.93 10.80
CA CYS A 792 -23.03 18.40 9.43
C CYS A 792 -23.98 19.57 9.16
N THR A 793 -23.48 20.66 8.60
CA THR A 793 -24.29 21.77 8.07
C THR A 793 -23.93 22.00 6.61
N PHE A 794 -24.93 22.02 5.73
CA PHE A 794 -24.80 22.29 4.31
C PHE A 794 -25.29 23.70 4.01
N ASP A 795 -24.52 24.48 3.26
CA ASP A 795 -24.89 25.81 2.78
C ASP A 795 -24.66 25.92 1.27
N ASN A 796 -25.77 25.89 0.52
CA ASN A 796 -25.83 26.03 -0.94
C ASN A 796 -24.88 25.10 -1.73
N ILE A 797 -24.76 23.83 -1.31
CA ILE A 797 -23.91 22.85 -1.99
C ILE A 797 -24.45 22.56 -3.40
N THR A 798 -23.68 22.90 -4.43
CA THR A 798 -24.00 22.58 -5.82
C THR A 798 -23.10 21.45 -6.31
N ILE A 799 -23.63 20.59 -7.19
CA ILE A 799 -22.91 19.45 -7.76
C ILE A 799 -22.69 19.72 -9.24
N ASP A 800 -21.48 19.46 -9.73
CA ASP A 800 -21.20 19.48 -11.16
C ASP A 800 -21.83 18.26 -11.84
N PRO A 801 -22.77 18.44 -12.78
CA PRO A 801 -23.44 17.31 -13.42
C PRO A 801 -22.51 16.51 -14.35
N ALA A 802 -21.31 17.00 -14.69
CA ALA A 802 -20.37 16.28 -15.55
C ALA A 802 -19.55 15.23 -14.80
N CYS A 803 -19.15 15.51 -13.56
CA CYS A 803 -18.28 14.64 -12.77
C CYS A 803 -18.84 14.24 -11.39
N GLY A 804 -20.01 14.76 -11.00
CA GLY A 804 -20.70 14.34 -9.77
C GLY A 804 -20.12 14.89 -8.48
N ILE A 805 -19.08 15.74 -8.52
CA ILE A 805 -18.47 16.32 -7.32
C ILE A 805 -19.14 17.66 -6.94
N PRO A 806 -19.13 18.04 -5.65
CA PRO A 806 -19.48 19.39 -5.24
C PRO A 806 -18.58 20.44 -5.91
N ASN A 807 -19.17 21.49 -6.49
CA ASN A 807 -18.47 22.57 -7.20
C ASN A 807 -18.89 23.98 -6.73
N GLY A 808 -19.56 24.05 -5.58
CA GLY A 808 -20.01 25.30 -4.98
C GLY A 808 -20.68 25.06 -3.63
N GLY A 809 -20.75 26.12 -2.83
CA GLY A 809 -21.28 26.09 -1.47
C GLY A 809 -20.25 25.67 -0.43
N THR A 810 -20.68 25.66 0.83
CA THR A 810 -19.84 25.24 1.96
C THR A 810 -20.52 24.15 2.78
N MET A 811 -19.75 23.20 3.27
CA MET A 811 -20.18 22.15 4.19
C MET A 811 -19.36 22.26 5.47
N THR A 812 -20.01 22.27 6.63
CA THR A 812 -19.32 22.27 7.92
C THR A 812 -19.55 20.95 8.62
N ILE A 813 -18.49 20.25 9.03
CA ILE A 813 -18.57 18.98 9.76
C ILE A 813 -17.77 19.17 11.05
N ASN A 814 -18.41 19.03 12.20
CA ASN A 814 -17.77 19.16 13.52
C ASN A 814 -16.91 20.45 13.67
N GLY A 815 -17.34 21.55 13.04
CA GLY A 815 -16.64 22.84 13.08
C GLY A 815 -15.54 23.04 12.02
N VAL A 816 -15.27 22.04 11.18
CA VAL A 816 -14.42 22.16 9.98
C VAL A 816 -15.28 22.53 8.78
N THR A 817 -15.05 23.70 8.19
CA THR A 817 -15.75 24.20 7.01
C THR A 817 -14.97 23.88 5.74
N LEU A 818 -15.60 23.14 4.86
CA LEU A 818 -15.18 22.80 3.50
C LEU A 818 -15.87 23.75 2.52
N ASP A 819 -15.10 24.48 1.72
CA ASP A 819 -15.59 25.41 0.69
C ASP A 819 -15.26 24.85 -0.70
N PHE A 820 -16.31 24.50 -1.42
CA PHE A 820 -16.26 23.89 -2.76
C PHE A 820 -16.33 24.92 -3.89
N SER A 821 -16.36 26.21 -3.58
CA SER A 821 -16.51 27.27 -4.59
C SER A 821 -15.37 27.37 -5.61
N ALA A 822 -14.21 26.78 -5.29
CA ALA A 822 -13.06 26.69 -6.19
C ALA A 822 -12.86 25.28 -6.80
N THR A 823 -13.65 24.28 -6.38
CA THR A 823 -13.49 22.88 -6.79
C THR A 823 -13.94 22.68 -8.24
N THR A 824 -13.15 21.97 -9.04
CA THR A 824 -13.46 21.68 -10.45
C THR A 824 -13.20 20.21 -10.79
N CYS A 825 -13.80 19.70 -11.86
CA CYS A 825 -13.59 18.30 -12.26
C CYS A 825 -12.13 17.98 -12.61
N ASP A 826 -11.35 18.98 -13.07
CA ASP A 826 -9.93 18.80 -13.44
C ASP A 826 -8.99 18.97 -12.22
N ASP A 827 -9.47 19.55 -11.13
CA ASP A 827 -8.72 19.86 -9.91
C ASP A 827 -9.66 19.73 -8.71
N PRO A 828 -9.83 18.51 -8.16
CA PRO A 828 -10.75 18.20 -7.08
C PRO A 828 -10.14 18.60 -5.73
N THR A 829 -9.77 19.88 -5.60
CA THR A 829 -9.29 20.47 -4.35
C THR A 829 -10.37 21.31 -3.69
N VAL A 830 -10.35 21.34 -2.36
CA VAL A 830 -11.35 21.97 -1.50
C VAL A 830 -10.63 22.90 -0.53
N ALA A 831 -11.17 24.10 -0.32
CA ALA A 831 -10.65 24.98 0.72
C ALA A 831 -11.20 24.54 2.07
N VAL A 832 -10.31 24.12 2.98
CA VAL A 832 -10.65 23.62 4.31
C VAL A 832 -10.33 24.71 5.32
N SER A 833 -11.23 24.95 6.26
CA SER A 833 -11.02 25.93 7.32
C SER A 833 -11.57 25.47 8.66
N ALA A 834 -10.84 25.76 9.73
CA ALA A 834 -11.31 25.60 11.11
C ALA A 834 -10.98 26.89 11.86
N GLY A 835 -12.02 27.67 12.19
CA GLY A 835 -11.83 29.01 12.76
C GLY A 835 -11.13 29.99 11.80
N ASN A 836 -9.90 30.41 12.15
CA ASN A 836 -9.10 31.35 11.33
C ASN A 836 -8.02 30.65 10.47
N LEU A 837 -7.88 29.34 10.59
CA LEU A 837 -6.96 28.55 9.78
C LEU A 837 -7.66 28.15 8.50
N SER A 838 -6.99 28.34 7.36
CA SER A 838 -7.51 27.92 6.06
C SER A 838 -6.37 27.39 5.20
N THR A 839 -6.60 26.24 4.57
CA THR A 839 -5.69 25.61 3.61
C THR A 839 -6.50 25.03 2.45
N THR A 840 -5.82 24.56 1.41
CA THR A 840 -6.43 23.84 0.29
C THR A 840 -5.93 22.41 0.32
N MET A 841 -6.84 21.45 0.26
CA MET A 841 -6.55 20.02 0.35
C MET A 841 -7.28 19.29 -0.78
N SER A 842 -6.77 18.14 -1.22
CA SER A 842 -7.54 17.24 -2.07
C SER A 842 -8.75 16.69 -1.32
N ILE A 843 -9.79 16.23 -2.03
CA ILE A 843 -10.94 15.58 -1.39
C ILE A 843 -10.52 14.38 -0.53
N ASP A 844 -9.54 13.60 -0.98
CA ASP A 844 -9.04 12.43 -0.23
C ASP A 844 -8.33 12.82 1.07
N GLU A 845 -7.53 13.88 1.03
CA GLU A 845 -6.89 14.45 2.22
C GLU A 845 -7.93 14.97 3.22
N VAL A 846 -9.03 15.56 2.73
CA VAL A 846 -10.15 15.99 3.58
C VAL A 846 -10.84 14.81 4.24
N ILE A 847 -11.07 13.72 3.50
CA ILE A 847 -11.69 12.50 4.07
C ILE A 847 -10.81 11.97 5.20
N ASN A 848 -9.51 11.82 4.95
CA ASN A 848 -8.56 11.36 5.96
C ASN A 848 -8.54 12.27 7.19
N LEU A 849 -8.58 13.59 7.00
CA LEU A 849 -8.66 14.56 8.09
C LEU A 849 -9.89 14.32 8.96
N LEU A 850 -11.08 14.17 8.35
CA LEU A 850 -12.35 14.01 9.05
C LEU A 850 -12.48 12.67 9.80
N MET A 851 -11.68 11.66 9.43
CA MET A 851 -11.65 10.37 10.12
C MET A 851 -10.75 10.36 11.38
N MET A 852 -9.93 11.39 11.59
CA MET A 852 -9.07 11.50 12.78
C MET A 852 -9.90 11.79 14.03
N GLU A 853 -9.41 11.38 15.20
CA GLU A 853 -10.09 11.66 16.47
C GLU A 853 -10.22 13.15 16.76
N ASP A 854 -9.30 13.97 16.22
CA ASP A 854 -9.34 15.42 16.30
C ASP A 854 -8.93 16.08 14.97
N PRO A 855 -9.87 16.30 14.05
CA PRO A 855 -9.59 16.89 12.74
C PRO A 855 -9.09 18.34 12.83
N ILE A 856 -9.41 19.06 13.92
CA ILE A 856 -8.97 20.45 14.11
C ILE A 856 -7.49 20.47 14.49
N ASN A 857 -7.07 19.59 15.41
CA ASN A 857 -5.66 19.44 15.79
C ASN A 857 -4.80 18.88 14.64
N ALA A 858 -5.35 18.00 13.80
CA ALA A 858 -4.68 17.55 12.59
C ALA A 858 -4.53 18.64 11.52
N LEU A 859 -5.55 19.51 11.35
CA LEU A 859 -5.46 20.68 10.46
C LEU A 859 -4.44 21.70 10.98
N LEU A 860 -4.35 21.85 12.32
CA LEU A 860 -3.31 22.63 12.99
C LEU A 860 -1.91 22.08 12.73
N ALA A 861 -1.73 20.75 12.75
CA ALA A 861 -0.46 20.08 12.44
C ALA A 861 -0.07 20.21 10.95
N ALA A 862 -1.05 20.14 10.04
CA ALA A 862 -0.81 20.28 8.59
C ALA A 862 -0.44 21.72 8.18
N VAL A 863 -0.97 22.74 8.88
CA VAL A 863 -0.67 24.16 8.62
C VAL A 863 0.54 24.66 9.42
N GLY A 864 0.88 23.99 10.52
CA GLY A 864 2.01 24.31 11.40
C GLY A 864 3.10 23.26 11.32
N GLY A 865 3.98 23.34 10.32
CA GLY A 865 5.13 22.44 10.21
C GLY A 865 5.91 22.28 11.54
N ASP A 866 6.15 21.01 11.89
CA ASP A 866 7.07 20.47 12.90
C ASP A 866 7.43 21.42 14.05
N ASN A 867 6.66 21.45 15.15
CA ASN A 867 7.12 22.05 16.41
C ASN A 867 6.62 21.32 17.67
N SER A 868 7.32 20.24 18.01
CA SER A 868 7.15 19.32 19.16
C SER A 868 7.46 19.91 20.55
N THR A 869 6.90 21.07 20.89
CA THR A 869 6.96 21.60 22.29
C THR A 869 5.66 22.30 22.70
N GLN A 870 4.91 22.81 21.74
CA GLN A 870 3.64 23.50 22.00
C GLN A 870 2.46 22.52 21.97
N GLU A 871 2.53 21.49 21.12
CA GLU A 871 1.50 20.46 20.92
C GLU A 871 1.28 19.56 22.13
N ALA A 872 2.35 19.11 22.80
CA ALA A 872 2.22 18.28 24.00
C ALA A 872 1.59 19.05 25.18
N ILE A 873 1.83 20.36 25.28
CA ILE A 873 1.21 21.21 26.30
C ILE A 873 -0.22 21.59 25.85
N ALA A 874 -0.44 21.83 24.57
CA ALA A 874 -1.77 22.10 24.01
C ALA A 874 -2.69 20.89 24.22
N GLY A 875 -2.28 19.68 23.84
CA GLY A 875 -3.03 18.44 24.05
C GLY A 875 -3.35 18.17 25.52
N LEU A 876 -2.38 18.31 26.43
CA LEU A 876 -2.63 18.16 27.88
C LEU A 876 -3.56 19.25 28.46
N LEU A 877 -3.60 20.45 27.86
CA LEU A 877 -4.50 21.53 28.26
C LEU A 877 -5.89 21.41 27.60
N ASP A 878 -5.96 20.76 26.44
CA ASP A 878 -7.18 20.50 25.67
C ASP A 878 -7.98 19.35 26.30
N GLU A 879 -7.33 18.25 26.67
CA GLU A 879 -7.93 17.18 27.49
C GLU A 879 -8.40 17.67 28.88
N ALA A 880 -7.75 18.72 29.40
CA ALA A 880 -8.14 19.41 30.61
C ALA A 880 -9.31 20.40 30.42
N GLY A 881 -9.80 20.60 29.18
CA GLY A 881 -10.90 21.48 28.82
C GLY A 881 -10.60 22.98 28.94
N LEU A 882 -9.32 23.40 28.98
CA LEU A 882 -8.90 24.79 29.18
C LEU A 882 -9.11 25.69 27.96
N TRP A 883 -8.95 25.13 26.76
CA TRP A 883 -9.18 25.84 25.51
C TRP A 883 -10.67 26.04 25.20
N GLU A 884 -11.51 25.02 25.36
CA GLU A 884 -12.97 25.16 25.23
C GLU A 884 -13.55 26.23 26.18
N ALA A 885 -13.02 26.31 27.41
CA ALA A 885 -13.45 27.32 28.37
C ALA A 885 -12.99 28.73 27.96
N GLU A 886 -11.79 28.87 27.38
CA GLU A 886 -11.30 30.13 26.80
C GLU A 886 -12.13 30.54 25.58
N ASP A 887 -12.45 29.63 24.67
CA ASP A 887 -13.25 29.91 23.46
C ASP A 887 -14.70 30.24 23.81
N ARG A 888 -15.29 29.59 24.81
CA ARG A 888 -16.61 30.00 25.35
C ARG A 888 -16.56 31.36 26.05
N LEU A 889 -15.44 31.73 26.68
CA LEU A 889 -15.21 33.07 27.24
C LEU A 889 -15.00 34.12 26.15
N ARG A 890 -14.33 33.78 25.04
CA ARG A 890 -14.17 34.63 23.84
C ARG A 890 -15.50 34.84 23.12
N ALA A 891 -16.31 33.80 22.98
CA ALA A 891 -17.66 33.85 22.43
C ALA A 891 -18.60 34.71 23.28
N ARG A 892 -18.46 34.69 24.61
CA ARG A 892 -19.18 35.60 25.54
C ARG A 892 -18.44 36.92 25.71
N LYS A 893 -18.38 37.71 24.64
CA LYS A 893 -17.72 39.03 24.60
C LYS A 893 -18.23 40.07 25.63
N ILE A 894 -19.27 39.77 26.42
CA ILE A 894 -19.83 40.69 27.42
C ILE A 894 -20.43 39.86 28.58
N ALA A 895 -19.79 39.86 29.76
CA ALA A 895 -20.30 39.40 31.08
C ALA A 895 -19.83 38.05 31.70
N GLY A 896 -18.81 37.37 31.18
CA GLY A 896 -18.20 36.23 31.91
C GLY A 896 -17.38 36.70 33.12
N THR A 897 -17.79 36.34 34.34
CA THR A 897 -16.98 36.49 35.55
C THR A 897 -16.02 35.30 35.68
N VAL A 898 -14.90 35.47 36.40
CA VAL A 898 -14.01 34.36 36.78
C VAL A 898 -14.79 33.22 37.48
N SER A 899 -15.96 33.50 38.05
CA SER A 899 -16.86 32.49 38.63
C SER A 899 -17.44 31.54 37.58
N ASP A 900 -17.77 32.03 36.38
CA ASP A 900 -18.38 31.21 35.33
C ASP A 900 -17.40 30.17 34.77
N LEU A 901 -16.10 30.48 34.79
CA LEU A 901 -15.04 29.53 34.46
C LEU A 901 -14.98 28.38 35.46
N PHE A 902 -15.06 28.68 36.76
CA PHE A 902 -15.04 27.65 37.80
C PHE A 902 -16.34 26.83 37.85
N ASP A 903 -17.49 27.44 37.55
CA ASP A 903 -18.78 26.73 37.47
C ASP A 903 -18.80 25.71 36.31
N PHE A 904 -18.07 25.96 35.21
CA PHE A 904 -17.89 24.99 34.12
C PHE A 904 -17.10 23.77 34.60
N TYR A 905 -15.95 23.98 35.26
CA TYR A 905 -15.11 22.87 35.71
C TYR A 905 -15.70 22.09 36.88
N ASP A 906 -16.60 22.66 37.69
CA ASP A 906 -17.23 21.95 38.80
C ASP A 906 -18.15 20.81 38.30
N GLY A 907 -18.56 20.86 37.03
CA GLY A 907 -19.31 19.81 36.34
C GLY A 907 -18.52 18.98 35.33
N PHE A 908 -17.24 19.29 35.11
CA PHE A 908 -16.41 18.63 34.09
C PHE A 908 -15.87 17.30 34.62
N THR A 909 -16.07 16.22 33.86
CA THR A 909 -15.53 14.91 34.18
C THR A 909 -14.22 14.73 33.44
N PHE A 910 -13.11 14.67 34.17
CA PHE A 910 -11.78 14.47 33.60
C PHE A 910 -11.46 12.98 33.56
N ALA A 911 -11.35 12.41 32.36
CA ALA A 911 -11.19 10.97 32.15
C ALA A 911 -9.83 10.43 32.65
N CYS A 912 -8.82 11.30 32.74
CA CYS A 912 -7.43 10.91 32.97
C CYS A 912 -6.94 11.07 34.41
N GLY A 913 -7.88 11.18 35.35
CA GLY A 913 -7.59 11.25 36.77
C GLY A 913 -8.63 12.05 37.53
N ASN A 914 -8.18 13.02 38.33
CA ASN A 914 -9.05 13.80 39.19
C ASN A 914 -8.90 15.30 38.95
N LEU A 915 -10.02 15.99 38.80
CA LEU A 915 -10.08 17.43 38.71
C LEU A 915 -10.74 17.99 39.98
N GLN A 916 -10.03 18.89 40.67
CA GLN A 916 -10.52 19.59 41.85
C GLN A 916 -10.63 21.08 41.57
N VAL A 917 -11.86 21.59 41.65
CA VAL A 917 -12.15 23.02 41.55
C VAL A 917 -12.23 23.62 42.95
N ALA A 918 -11.49 24.70 43.17
CA ALA A 918 -11.58 25.53 44.36
C ALA A 918 -11.96 26.97 43.97
N PRO A 919 -13.25 27.25 43.68
CA PRO A 919 -13.69 28.53 43.13
C PRO A 919 -13.34 29.73 44.03
N VAL A 920 -13.40 29.53 45.35
CA VAL A 920 -13.06 30.55 46.36
C VAL A 920 -11.57 30.92 46.33
N GLN A 921 -10.72 29.96 45.93
CA GLN A 921 -9.27 30.15 45.82
C GLN A 921 -8.85 30.54 44.40
N LYS A 922 -9.81 30.62 43.45
CA LYS A 922 -9.59 30.80 42.02
C LYS A 922 -8.56 29.81 41.44
N LYS A 923 -8.70 28.55 41.84
CA LYS A 923 -7.72 27.49 41.57
C LYS A 923 -8.42 26.23 41.05
N ILE A 924 -7.88 25.64 39.98
CA ILE A 924 -8.19 24.27 39.52
C ILE A 924 -6.93 23.44 39.72
N THR A 925 -7.09 22.21 40.21
CA THR A 925 -6.00 21.24 40.37
C THR A 925 -6.36 19.98 39.62
N ILE A 926 -5.52 19.60 38.68
CA ILE A 926 -5.68 18.42 37.82
C ILE A 926 -4.61 17.43 38.26
N THR A 927 -5.03 16.23 38.66
CA THR A 927 -4.12 15.16 39.08
C THR A 927 -4.27 14.01 38.10
N PHE A 928 -3.19 13.65 37.42
CA PHE A 928 -3.15 12.52 36.50
C PHE A 928 -2.82 11.24 37.26
N ASP A 929 -3.52 10.14 36.96
CA ASP A 929 -3.43 8.89 37.71
C ASP A 929 -2.59 7.78 37.06
N GLY A 930 -2.08 8.02 35.85
CA GLY A 930 -1.23 7.09 35.11
C GLY A 930 -1.98 6.03 34.31
N THR A 931 -3.31 6.14 34.19
CA THR A 931 -4.15 5.17 33.46
C THR A 931 -4.57 5.69 32.08
N GLU A 932 -5.14 4.80 31.25
CA GLU A 932 -5.74 5.19 29.97
C GLU A 932 -6.87 6.21 30.16
N PRO A 933 -7.04 7.17 29.24
CA PRO A 933 -6.32 7.29 27.96
C PRO A 933 -5.01 8.10 28.02
N CYS A 934 -4.74 8.84 29.10
CA CYS A 934 -3.68 9.87 29.05
C CYS A 934 -2.25 9.39 29.35
N TYR A 935 -2.05 8.22 29.98
CA TYR A 935 -0.72 7.69 30.30
C TYR A 935 0.23 8.69 31.00
N ALA A 936 -0.33 9.62 31.78
CA ALA A 936 0.38 10.68 32.46
C ALA A 936 0.25 10.54 33.98
N THR A 937 1.26 10.93 34.73
CA THR A 937 1.20 11.01 36.20
C THR A 937 1.62 12.41 36.65
N GLY A 938 1.21 12.85 37.84
CA GLY A 938 1.61 14.15 38.39
C GLY A 938 0.44 15.12 38.54
N GLU A 939 0.75 16.41 38.74
CA GLU A 939 -0.27 17.42 39.05
C GLU A 939 -0.04 18.73 38.28
N VAL A 940 -1.11 19.28 37.71
CA VAL A 940 -1.16 20.63 37.14
C VAL A 940 -2.10 21.50 37.96
N ILE A 941 -1.61 22.68 38.37
CA ILE A 941 -2.39 23.68 39.08
C ILE A 941 -2.59 24.88 38.17
N VAL A 942 -3.86 25.22 37.94
CA VAL A 942 -4.27 26.42 37.21
C VAL A 942 -4.80 27.45 38.19
N GLU A 943 -4.16 28.62 38.26
CA GLU A 943 -4.64 29.78 39.02
C GLU A 943 -5.02 30.89 38.05
N VAL A 944 -6.25 31.41 38.16
CA VAL A 944 -6.75 32.44 37.24
C VAL A 944 -7.10 33.70 38.02
N ASP A 945 -6.65 34.85 37.54
CA ASP A 945 -7.04 36.15 38.06
C ASP A 945 -7.48 37.11 36.95
N LYS A 946 -8.34 38.06 37.30
CA LYS A 946 -8.81 39.10 36.39
C LYS A 946 -8.81 40.47 37.06
N PRO A 947 -7.63 41.08 37.28
CA PRO A 947 -7.54 42.47 37.71
C PRO A 947 -7.91 43.41 36.55
N ASP A 948 -9.00 44.16 36.69
CA ASP A 948 -9.48 45.15 35.69
C ASP A 948 -9.60 44.56 34.27
N ASP A 949 -8.90 45.16 33.28
CA ASP A 949 -8.88 44.75 31.86
C ASP A 949 -7.75 43.76 31.54
N THR A 950 -7.22 43.06 32.55
CA THR A 950 -6.17 42.04 32.38
C THR A 950 -6.69 40.68 32.84
N PHE A 951 -6.54 39.66 32.01
CA PHE A 951 -6.78 38.26 32.37
C PHE A 951 -5.42 37.59 32.55
N ILE A 952 -5.17 37.01 33.71
CA ILE A 952 -3.91 36.35 34.06
C ILE A 952 -4.22 34.91 34.39
N TYR A 953 -3.48 33.97 33.81
CA TYR A 953 -3.51 32.57 34.19
C TYR A 953 -2.10 32.10 34.52
N THR A 954 -1.99 31.29 35.57
CA THR A 954 -0.74 30.69 36.02
C THR A 954 -0.91 29.19 36.00
N LEU A 955 -0.02 28.49 35.31
CA LEU A 955 0.05 27.03 35.28
C LEU A 955 1.29 26.61 36.07
N THR A 956 1.10 25.75 37.07
CA THR A 956 2.18 25.11 37.81
C THR A 956 2.14 23.61 37.54
N PHE A 957 3.19 23.08 36.95
CA PHE A 957 3.39 21.66 36.69
C PHE A 957 4.24 21.07 37.82
N ASN A 958 3.71 20.07 38.51
CA ASN A 958 4.36 19.37 39.61
C ASN A 958 4.65 17.92 39.18
N ASN A 959 5.86 17.69 38.64
CA ASN A 959 6.33 16.38 38.17
C ASN A 959 5.32 15.67 37.27
N VAL A 960 4.83 16.37 36.24
CA VAL A 960 3.95 15.76 35.25
C VAL A 960 4.80 14.88 34.34
N ALA A 961 4.64 13.57 34.42
CA ALA A 961 5.40 12.59 33.66
C ALA A 961 4.51 11.88 32.65
N THR A 962 4.84 11.97 31.37
CA THR A 962 4.30 11.13 30.29
C THR A 962 5.31 10.02 29.96
N GLN A 963 4.97 9.06 29.10
CA GLN A 963 5.88 7.97 28.72
C GLN A 963 7.24 8.46 28.19
N ALA A 964 7.28 9.64 27.55
CA ALA A 964 8.49 10.17 26.92
C ALA A 964 9.10 11.39 27.66
N CYS A 965 8.39 12.00 28.61
CA CYS A 965 8.75 13.35 29.06
C CYS A 965 8.37 13.67 30.51
N ASN A 966 9.23 14.43 31.19
CA ASN A 966 8.91 15.06 32.48
C ASN A 966 8.76 16.57 32.31
N ILE A 967 7.65 17.11 32.83
CA ILE A 967 7.32 18.53 32.88
C ILE A 967 7.24 18.98 34.34
N ASN A 968 7.97 20.04 34.68
CA ASN A 968 7.99 20.58 36.03
C ASN A 968 8.26 22.09 36.01
N GLY A 969 7.66 22.86 36.91
CA GLY A 969 7.89 24.31 36.99
C GLY A 969 6.63 25.13 36.69
N GLN A 970 6.80 26.41 36.36
CA GLN A 970 5.69 27.35 36.31
C GLN A 970 5.71 28.18 35.03
N THR A 971 4.54 28.41 34.45
CA THR A 971 4.32 29.45 33.44
C THR A 971 3.16 30.36 33.83
N THR A 972 3.22 31.60 33.38
CA THR A 972 2.18 32.62 33.58
C THR A 972 1.89 33.30 32.25
N GLY A 973 0.65 33.22 31.80
CA GLY A 973 0.14 33.98 30.67
C GLY A 973 -0.72 35.15 31.12
N SER A 974 -0.71 36.24 30.37
CA SER A 974 -1.61 37.37 30.59
C SER A 974 -2.08 37.98 29.28
N PHE A 975 -3.36 38.31 29.21
CA PHE A 975 -3.95 39.11 28.15
C PHE A 975 -4.28 40.49 28.69
N VAL A 976 -3.79 41.53 28.02
CA VAL A 976 -4.12 42.93 28.30
C VAL A 976 -4.85 43.49 27.08
N TRP A 977 -6.12 43.86 27.25
CA TRP A 977 -6.90 44.48 26.18
C TRP A 977 -6.71 46.01 26.23
N GLY A 978 -6.12 46.57 25.18
CA GLY A 978 -6.07 48.01 24.93
C GLY A 978 -7.23 48.49 24.04
N ASP A 979 -7.25 49.80 23.74
CA ASP A 979 -8.32 50.41 22.92
C ASP A 979 -8.37 49.87 21.47
N SER A 980 -7.23 49.40 20.93
CA SER A 980 -7.13 48.87 19.55
C SER A 980 -6.12 47.72 19.40
N THR A 981 -5.57 47.21 20.51
CA THR A 981 -4.59 46.13 20.51
C THR A 981 -4.86 45.16 21.66
N VAL A 982 -4.47 43.90 21.47
CA VAL A 982 -4.37 42.91 22.55
C VAL A 982 -2.91 42.56 22.71
N THR A 983 -2.42 42.66 23.95
CA THR A 983 -1.08 42.18 24.30
C THR A 983 -1.20 40.85 25.02
N PHE A 984 -0.67 39.79 24.42
CA PHE A 984 -0.49 38.49 25.07
C PHE A 984 0.94 38.39 25.59
N THR A 985 1.13 38.18 26.89
CA THR A 985 2.45 37.97 27.49
C THR A 985 2.49 36.60 28.12
N HIS A 986 3.53 35.82 27.82
CA HIS A 986 3.83 34.54 28.45
C HIS A 986 5.15 34.67 29.20
N THR A 987 5.24 34.10 30.41
CA THR A 987 6.45 34.10 31.23
C THR A 987 6.65 32.73 31.85
N SER A 988 7.76 32.07 31.54
CA SER A 988 8.17 30.81 32.13
C SER A 988 9.21 31.03 33.21
N SER A 989 9.06 30.34 34.34
CA SER A 989 10.03 30.31 35.43
C SER A 989 10.33 28.87 35.84
N ASN A 990 11.59 28.46 35.62
CA ASN A 990 12.12 27.13 35.84
C ASN A 990 11.25 26.04 35.20
N LEU A 991 10.66 26.30 34.03
CA LEU A 991 9.85 25.33 33.33
C LEU A 991 10.78 24.30 32.69
N GLN A 992 10.87 23.12 33.29
CA GLN A 992 11.54 21.96 32.77
C GLN A 992 10.58 21.16 31.89
N PHE A 993 11.01 20.79 30.70
CA PHE A 993 10.25 19.99 29.74
C PHE A 993 11.21 19.04 29.02
N CYS A 994 11.02 17.72 29.19
CA CYS A 994 11.81 16.65 28.56
C CYS A 994 13.34 16.92 28.58
N ALA A 995 13.87 17.24 29.76
CA ALA A 995 15.27 17.63 30.03
C ALA A 995 15.70 19.07 29.66
N SER A 996 14.90 19.81 28.90
CA SER A 996 15.15 21.23 28.61
C SER A 996 14.62 22.13 29.73
N THR A 997 15.26 23.27 29.98
CA THR A 997 14.80 24.29 30.93
C THR A 997 14.53 25.60 30.19
N PHE A 998 13.31 26.12 30.33
CA PHE A 998 12.83 27.36 29.76
C PHE A 998 12.62 28.41 30.86
N ASN A 999 13.35 29.51 30.75
CA ASN A 999 13.13 30.72 31.54
C ASN A 999 12.95 31.89 30.60
N GLY A 1000 12.07 32.83 30.95
CA GLY A 1000 11.96 34.08 30.20
C GLY A 1000 10.53 34.46 29.86
N SER A 1001 10.38 35.47 29.03
CA SER A 1001 9.11 36.04 28.64
C SER A 1001 9.02 36.25 27.14
N SER A 1002 7.86 35.96 26.58
CA SER A 1002 7.48 36.40 25.24
C SER A 1002 6.24 37.29 25.33
N ALA A 1003 6.17 38.31 24.47
CA ALA A 1003 5.01 39.18 24.37
C ALA A 1003 4.64 39.42 22.91
N PHE A 1004 3.36 39.29 22.59
CA PHE A 1004 2.78 39.47 21.26
C PHE A 1004 1.79 40.62 21.33
N VAL A 1005 1.90 41.58 20.42
CA VAL A 1005 0.95 42.69 20.29
C VAL A 1005 0.20 42.53 18.98
N ILE A 1006 -1.12 42.37 19.06
CA ILE A 1006 -1.99 42.12 17.91
C ILE A 1006 -2.98 43.28 17.78
N ASN A 1007 -3.15 43.81 16.57
CA ASN A 1007 -4.16 44.81 16.28
C ASN A 1007 -5.55 44.16 16.26
N THR A 1008 -6.48 44.67 17.07
CA THR A 1008 -7.81 44.05 17.21
C THR A 1008 -8.75 44.33 16.04
N ASN A 1009 -8.40 45.24 15.13
CA ASN A 1009 -9.27 45.62 14.01
C ASN A 1009 -9.11 44.70 12.80
N ASP A 1010 -7.88 44.27 12.52
CA ASP A 1010 -7.55 43.47 11.34
C ASP A 1010 -6.81 42.16 11.69
N GLY A 1011 -6.54 41.91 12.97
CA GLY A 1011 -5.84 40.71 13.43
C GLY A 1011 -4.34 40.71 13.14
N SER A 1012 -3.78 41.80 12.62
CA SER A 1012 -2.37 41.87 12.26
C SER A 1012 -1.45 41.87 13.48
N LEU A 1013 -0.32 41.15 13.37
CA LEU A 1013 0.72 41.12 14.39
C LEU A 1013 1.56 42.40 14.29
N GLU A 1014 1.50 43.26 15.31
CA GLU A 1014 2.25 44.53 15.35
C GLU A 1014 3.67 44.36 15.86
N SER A 1015 3.88 43.52 16.88
CA SER A 1015 5.22 43.20 17.38
C SER A 1015 5.28 41.90 18.18
N VAL A 1016 6.45 41.28 18.20
CA VAL A 1016 6.81 40.17 19.10
C VAL A 1016 8.06 40.55 19.87
N THR A 1017 8.06 40.39 21.19
CA THR A 1017 9.25 40.52 22.03
C THR A 1017 9.55 39.16 22.64
N VAL A 1018 10.81 38.72 22.58
CA VAL A 1018 11.30 37.47 23.17
C VAL A 1018 12.48 37.82 24.06
N ASP A 1019 12.40 37.48 25.34
CA ASP A 1019 13.47 37.63 26.34
C ASP A 1019 13.61 36.29 27.08
N THR A 1020 14.42 35.39 26.54
CA THR A 1020 14.46 33.97 26.95
C THR A 1020 15.87 33.47 27.24
N ASP A 1021 15.94 32.62 28.26
CA ASP A 1021 17.08 31.80 28.65
C ASP A 1021 16.64 30.32 28.53
N ILE A 1022 17.09 29.65 27.48
CA ILE A 1022 16.78 28.25 27.18
C ILE A 1022 18.03 27.41 27.40
N SER A 1023 17.89 26.26 28.05
CA SER A 1023 18.93 25.24 28.16
C SER A 1023 18.39 23.92 27.65
N LEU A 1024 19.03 23.31 26.66
CA LEU A 1024 18.62 22.06 26.01
C LEU A 1024 19.83 21.15 25.78
N GLU A 1025 19.61 19.86 25.55
CA GLU A 1025 20.65 18.88 25.27
C GLU A 1025 20.53 18.45 23.79
N MET A 1026 21.58 18.66 23.00
CA MET A 1026 21.65 18.24 21.59
C MET A 1026 22.91 17.42 21.39
N ASP A 1027 22.79 16.24 20.80
CA ASP A 1027 23.92 15.33 20.52
C ASP A 1027 24.74 14.96 21.78
N GLY A 1028 24.11 14.92 22.96
CA GLY A 1028 24.78 14.71 24.25
C GLY A 1028 25.58 15.91 24.77
N GLU A 1029 25.44 17.09 24.15
CA GLU A 1029 26.02 18.35 24.61
C GLU A 1029 24.95 19.33 25.09
N SER A 1030 25.21 20.00 26.22
CA SER A 1030 24.35 21.10 26.67
C SER A 1030 24.52 22.33 25.79
N VAL A 1031 23.39 22.81 25.27
CA VAL A 1031 23.25 24.07 24.54
C VAL A 1031 22.45 25.05 25.40
N THR A 1032 22.97 26.26 25.60
CA THR A 1032 22.21 27.35 26.25
C THR A 1032 22.04 28.53 25.33
N ILE A 1033 20.82 29.02 25.16
CA ILE A 1033 20.46 30.17 24.32
C ILE A 1033 19.93 31.26 25.23
N GLN A 1034 20.56 32.43 25.22
CA GLN A 1034 20.08 33.64 25.89
C GLN A 1034 19.73 34.67 24.82
N ALA A 1035 18.44 34.85 24.54
CA ALA A 1035 17.94 35.69 23.46
C ALA A 1035 17.12 36.87 23.99
N LYS A 1036 17.38 38.05 23.44
CA LYS A 1036 16.59 39.26 23.64
C LYS A 1036 16.30 39.88 22.28
N LEU A 1037 15.18 39.48 21.67
CA LEU A 1037 14.79 39.82 20.31
C LEU A 1037 13.46 40.57 20.29
N VAL A 1038 13.33 41.50 19.35
CA VAL A 1038 12.10 42.22 19.04
C VAL A 1038 11.87 42.11 17.54
N TYR A 1039 10.73 41.58 17.15
CA TYR A 1039 10.22 41.64 15.79
C TYR A 1039 9.17 42.74 15.70
N ASP A 1040 9.35 43.66 14.77
CA ASP A 1040 8.38 44.70 14.44
C ASP A 1040 8.33 44.94 12.92
N SER A 1041 7.65 45.99 12.48
CA SER A 1041 7.54 46.36 11.06
C SER A 1041 8.89 46.59 10.34
N ASN A 1042 10.00 46.73 11.06
CA ASN A 1042 11.35 46.88 10.53
C ASN A 1042 12.16 45.57 10.54
N GLY A 1043 11.55 44.44 10.92
CA GLY A 1043 12.19 43.12 11.03
C GLY A 1043 12.65 42.79 12.46
N ILE A 1044 13.50 41.78 12.57
CA ILE A 1044 14.04 41.25 13.83
C ILE A 1044 15.25 42.08 14.26
N ASN A 1045 15.23 42.54 15.50
CA ASN A 1045 16.28 43.33 16.14
C ASN A 1045 16.62 42.76 17.52
N GLY A 1046 17.90 42.73 17.90
CA GLY A 1046 18.29 42.34 19.24
C GLY A 1046 19.57 41.51 19.30
N THR A 1047 19.72 40.72 20.36
CA THR A 1047 20.92 39.92 20.62
C THR A 1047 20.56 38.50 21.03
N ALA A 1048 21.38 37.52 20.66
CA ALA A 1048 21.29 36.16 21.18
C ALA A 1048 22.68 35.60 21.45
N ASP A 1049 22.90 35.09 22.66
CA ASP A 1049 24.13 34.38 23.03
C ASP A 1049 23.85 32.88 23.05
N ILE A 1050 24.45 32.13 22.12
CA ILE A 1050 24.31 30.68 22.02
C ILE A 1050 25.60 30.04 22.52
N LYS A 1051 25.51 29.14 23.51
CA LYS A 1051 26.66 28.35 23.99
C LYS A 1051 26.41 26.88 23.69
N LYS A 1052 27.30 26.23 22.94
CA LYS A 1052 27.33 24.78 22.71
C LYS A 1052 28.67 24.24 23.19
N GLY A 1053 28.66 23.37 24.20
CA GLY A 1053 29.87 22.83 24.82
C GLY A 1053 30.80 23.93 25.38
N ARG A 1054 31.99 24.10 24.78
CA ARG A 1054 32.98 25.15 25.16
C ARG A 1054 32.91 26.42 24.30
N LYS A 1055 32.10 26.44 23.23
CA LYS A 1055 32.00 27.58 22.31
C LYS A 1055 30.86 28.52 22.75
N THR A 1056 31.04 29.81 22.49
CA THR A 1056 30.01 30.84 22.65
C THR A 1056 29.91 31.62 21.35
N TYR A 1057 28.69 31.81 20.89
CA TYR A 1057 28.33 32.55 19.69
C TYR A 1057 27.50 33.76 20.12
N GLU A 1058 28.11 34.94 20.05
CA GLU A 1058 27.45 36.21 20.34
C GLU A 1058 26.83 36.72 19.03
N CYS A 1059 25.50 36.69 18.94
CA CYS A 1059 24.73 37.09 17.76
C CYS A 1059 24.07 38.45 17.99
N VAL A 1060 24.15 39.35 17.01
CA VAL A 1060 23.43 40.63 16.98
C VAL A 1060 22.61 40.70 15.69
N PHE A 1061 21.32 40.99 15.80
CA PHE A 1061 20.37 41.08 14.70
C PHE A 1061 20.00 42.55 14.48
N GLU A 1062 20.12 43.05 13.25
CA GLU A 1062 19.73 44.41 12.88
C GLU A 1062 18.83 44.39 11.65
N ASN A 1063 17.54 44.69 11.84
CA ASN A 1063 16.50 44.77 10.81
C ASN A 1063 16.39 43.52 9.92
N VAL A 1064 16.51 42.33 10.51
CA VAL A 1064 16.49 41.09 9.74
C VAL A 1064 15.06 40.77 9.30
N THR A 1065 14.83 40.68 7.99
CA THR A 1065 13.53 40.28 7.42
C THR A 1065 13.62 38.86 6.89
N ILE A 1066 12.52 38.11 6.96
CA ILE A 1066 12.43 36.72 6.49
C ILE A 1066 11.53 36.69 5.26
N ASP A 1067 11.95 35.93 4.25
CA ASP A 1067 11.11 35.61 3.10
C ASP A 1067 10.10 34.53 3.50
N THR A 1068 8.81 34.85 3.42
CA THR A 1068 7.74 33.93 3.85
C THR A 1068 7.63 32.70 2.96
N ASP A 1069 8.11 32.77 1.71
CA ASP A 1069 7.95 31.68 0.74
C ASP A 1069 8.96 30.55 0.95
N CYS A 1070 10.13 30.84 1.54
CA CYS A 1070 11.19 29.86 1.73
C CYS A 1070 11.90 29.92 3.09
N GLY A 1071 11.47 30.78 4.00
CA GLY A 1071 11.94 30.81 5.40
C GLY A 1071 13.37 31.33 5.61
N ILE A 1072 14.05 31.87 4.58
CA ILE A 1072 15.41 32.41 4.72
C ILE A 1072 15.40 33.92 4.98
N PRO A 1073 16.40 34.48 5.67
CA PRO A 1073 16.53 35.92 5.77
C PRO A 1073 16.80 36.56 4.40
N ASN A 1074 16.06 37.61 4.06
CA ASN A 1074 16.13 38.34 2.78
C ASN A 1074 16.44 39.84 2.93
N GLY A 1075 16.76 40.27 4.15
CA GLY A 1075 17.13 41.64 4.47
C GLY A 1075 17.76 41.76 5.86
N GLY A 1076 18.47 42.86 6.08
CA GLY A 1076 19.15 43.13 7.35
C GLY A 1076 20.49 42.44 7.52
N THR A 1077 21.07 42.57 8.72
CA THR A 1077 22.37 41.99 9.05
C THR A 1077 22.31 41.14 10.33
N ILE A 1078 23.06 40.04 10.33
CA ILE A 1078 23.36 39.25 11.53
C ILE A 1078 24.85 39.28 11.76
N THR A 1079 25.28 39.73 12.94
CA THR A 1079 26.69 39.68 13.34
C THR A 1079 26.89 38.54 14.32
N VAL A 1080 27.74 37.56 13.97
CA VAL A 1080 28.10 36.43 14.83
C VAL A 1080 29.58 36.53 15.20
N ASN A 1081 29.91 36.66 16.49
CA ASN A 1081 31.29 36.76 16.98
C ASN A 1081 32.12 37.85 16.25
N GLY A 1082 31.48 38.94 15.84
CA GLY A 1082 32.09 40.06 15.09
C GLY A 1082 32.29 39.81 13.59
N VAL A 1083 31.70 38.75 13.03
CA VAL A 1083 31.55 38.53 11.59
C VAL A 1083 30.14 38.96 11.19
N GLU A 1084 30.04 39.96 10.32
CA GLU A 1084 28.76 40.51 9.85
C GLU A 1084 28.32 39.78 8.59
N VAL A 1085 27.08 39.29 8.56
CA VAL A 1085 26.42 38.68 7.39
C VAL A 1085 25.27 39.57 6.98
N ASP A 1086 25.33 40.10 5.76
CA ASP A 1086 24.29 40.93 5.16
C ASP A 1086 23.43 40.12 4.20
N PHE A 1087 22.13 40.08 4.48
CA PHE A 1087 21.10 39.32 3.77
C PHE A 1087 20.33 40.18 2.76
N SER A 1088 20.67 41.46 2.62
CA SER A 1088 19.97 42.41 1.72
C SER A 1088 20.01 42.03 0.24
N SER A 1089 20.85 41.06 -0.15
CA SER A 1089 20.95 40.52 -1.52
C SER A 1089 20.40 39.10 -1.67
N THR A 1090 19.82 38.54 -0.61
CA THR A 1090 19.41 37.15 -0.53
C THR A 1090 17.97 36.98 -0.99
N SER A 1091 17.69 35.92 -1.76
CA SER A 1091 16.33 35.52 -2.16
C SER A 1091 16.24 34.01 -2.30
N CYS A 1092 15.03 33.45 -2.32
CA CYS A 1092 14.82 32.00 -2.47
C CYS A 1092 15.50 31.42 -3.72
N VAL A 1093 15.53 32.19 -4.81
CA VAL A 1093 16.16 31.79 -6.09
C VAL A 1093 17.68 31.99 -6.09
N ASN A 1094 18.19 32.84 -5.20
CA ASN A 1094 19.60 33.21 -5.13
C ASN A 1094 20.05 33.39 -3.68
N PRO A 1095 20.30 32.30 -2.94
CA PRO A 1095 20.63 32.32 -1.52
C PRO A 1095 22.10 32.71 -1.32
N TYR A 1096 22.47 33.93 -1.71
CA TYR A 1096 23.81 34.49 -1.51
C TYR A 1096 23.77 35.63 -0.49
N VAL A 1097 24.77 35.66 0.38
CA VAL A 1097 24.94 36.67 1.42
C VAL A 1097 26.28 37.37 1.26
N THR A 1098 26.40 38.58 1.83
CA THR A 1098 27.68 39.28 1.93
C THR A 1098 28.25 39.12 3.32
N VAL A 1099 29.35 38.37 3.46
CA VAL A 1099 30.03 38.14 4.73
C VAL A 1099 31.20 39.12 4.87
N THR A 1100 31.19 39.93 5.93
CA THR A 1100 32.23 40.91 6.26
C THR A 1100 33.02 40.48 7.49
N VAL A 1101 34.30 40.19 7.30
CA VAL A 1101 35.25 39.86 8.36
C VAL A 1101 36.32 40.93 8.45
N ARG A 1102 36.42 41.60 9.62
CA ARG A 1102 37.43 42.65 9.87
C ARG A 1102 37.45 43.73 8.77
N GLY A 1103 36.28 44.13 8.28
CA GLY A 1103 36.11 45.16 7.25
C GLY A 1103 36.43 44.73 5.82
N ARG A 1104 36.48 43.41 5.54
CA ARG A 1104 36.57 42.87 4.18
C ARG A 1104 35.34 42.02 3.89
N SER A 1105 34.65 42.34 2.81
CA SER A 1105 33.40 41.69 2.41
C SER A 1105 33.63 40.69 1.27
N VAL A 1106 32.99 39.52 1.35
CA VAL A 1106 32.97 38.49 0.31
C VAL A 1106 31.53 38.03 0.14
N GLN A 1107 31.08 37.91 -1.11
CA GLN A 1107 29.80 37.28 -1.41
C GLN A 1107 30.00 35.77 -1.51
N MET A 1108 29.16 35.00 -0.84
CA MET A 1108 29.18 33.52 -0.85
C MET A 1108 27.76 32.97 -0.70
N SER A 1109 27.58 31.67 -0.96
CA SER A 1109 26.29 31.03 -0.71
C SER A 1109 25.95 31.10 0.79
N LEU A 1110 24.66 31.07 1.11
CA LEU A 1110 24.18 31.04 2.48
C LEU A 1110 24.72 29.81 3.22
N GLU A 1111 24.77 28.66 2.56
CA GLU A 1111 25.35 27.42 3.07
C GLU A 1111 26.83 27.59 3.44
N ASP A 1112 27.64 28.17 2.54
CA ASP A 1112 29.06 28.43 2.81
C ASP A 1112 29.25 29.43 3.96
N ALA A 1113 28.39 30.45 4.02
CA ALA A 1113 28.41 31.44 5.09
C ALA A 1113 28.08 30.81 6.46
N VAL A 1114 27.08 29.91 6.51
CA VAL A 1114 26.73 29.16 7.71
C VAL A 1114 27.89 28.24 8.10
N ALA A 1115 28.42 27.45 7.17
CA ALA A 1115 29.56 26.56 7.42
C ALA A 1115 30.81 27.31 7.91
N MET A 1116 31.00 28.56 7.49
CA MET A 1116 32.10 29.42 7.94
C MET A 1116 31.92 29.92 9.39
N LEU A 1117 30.69 30.04 9.88
CA LEU A 1117 30.37 30.60 11.20
C LEU A 1117 30.32 29.57 12.33
N TRP A 1118 30.02 28.30 12.00
CA TRP A 1118 29.92 27.17 12.94
C TRP A 1118 31.30 26.57 13.30
#